data_AF-A0A356R0R9-F1
#
_entry.id   AF-A0A356R0R9-F1
#
_cell.length_a   1.000
_cell.length_b   1.000
_cell.length_c   1.000
_cell.angle_alpha   90.00
_cell.angle_beta   90.00
_cell.angle_gamma   90.00
#
_symmetry.space_group_name_H-M   'P 1'
#
loop_
_entity.id
_entity.type
_entity.pdbx_description
1 polymer ?
#
loop_
_entity_poly.entity_id
_entity_poly.type
_entity_poly.pdbx_seq_one_letter_code
_entity_poly.pdbx_strand_id
1 'polypeptide(L)'
;MPEGASILLWNWDGIALGRYLQDSGHRVRFHDSRIGYQEAVRLLCGEESIVPLAESAAENEAPDAVFIGNAAADSEELFDTLSKILGNTLDNGGIVVTSPSASLSPPVSPTFLVKSTDDDSLGQESVLVLPNLDSPKLLIRENFLHESPGAWKHLASYLDELGAPRFPGSVPIREVWSLYEEHHRFPLEEVSRAQILWRRDLAERDPVAADFIHQTVGGRYREFWTETLKRRGQPIVERRPIFSRTEQELCPKSANADFQHIRNPEPYQTGTTIEDLWLSALQKHSNTEFDNLVFAYFSFLQTRLKPGERCEVDLNPDNLLYTREGKIVPIDQEWNCRPELLSVETAFCRGILYFLARNALRLDEFPSIRSRARSFREFLEVVCNLVSVDCESAVDDLGSFEQLFRSATLASFGVVEVSTLLERCFGDSDLLEVVGILQSTCSGLRRVLIPFPVSTARIGCYLQFQFYETGLWPERFTLLFPSWLGEARVESLEIKGVGDGNVSDILELKSAAEVRASSKGVIGSNNEAVYAHPQDEKPAGIEFALSEPGAQTDSNQTLRVSAKVAWPEMIYGRDAEKKLIDGLWQKEEALQELYQRASKYQEEVEHLRDIAHLRSAELELLKSSKAWRVAELLRKVFFGWRRTQDEARNLSAIEQLAQKRVPPTECFSQINESRKISNDAQEVSIPGG
;
A
#
# COMPACT_ATOMS: atom_id res chain seq x y z
N MET A 1 21.65 -13.54 26.64
CA MET A 1 21.82 -13.52 28.12
C MET A 1 22.01 -14.95 28.60
N PRO A 2 22.80 -15.18 29.66
CA PRO A 2 22.95 -16.50 30.27
C PRO A 2 21.63 -17.01 30.89
N GLU A 3 21.48 -18.33 31.04
CA GLU A 3 20.36 -18.91 31.77
C GLU A 3 20.33 -18.38 33.21
N GLY A 4 19.17 -17.97 33.70
CA GLY A 4 19.03 -17.46 35.08
C GLY A 4 19.71 -16.11 35.35
N ALA A 5 20.02 -15.33 34.30
CA ALA A 5 20.62 -14.01 34.39
C ALA A 5 19.96 -13.09 35.44
N SER A 6 20.77 -12.30 36.13
CA SER A 6 20.38 -11.18 37.00
C SER A 6 20.18 -9.93 36.15
N ILE A 7 18.97 -9.38 36.17
CA ILE A 7 18.57 -8.27 35.30
C ILE A 7 18.07 -7.12 36.17
N LEU A 8 18.51 -5.90 35.88
CA LEU A 8 17.99 -4.68 36.49
C LEU A 8 17.23 -3.87 35.43
N LEU A 9 15.95 -3.57 35.72
CA LEU A 9 15.13 -2.65 34.93
C LEU A 9 15.06 -1.32 35.69
N TRP A 10 15.66 -0.28 35.11
CA TRP A 10 15.76 1.06 35.70
C TRP A 10 14.91 2.06 34.92
N ASN A 11 13.83 2.55 35.55
CA ASN A 11 12.85 3.46 34.93
C ASN A 11 12.43 3.00 33.52
N TRP A 12 12.41 1.69 33.28
CA TRP A 12 12.14 1.11 31.97
C TRP A 12 10.65 1.21 31.66
N ASP A 13 10.31 1.66 30.46
CA ASP A 13 8.94 1.77 30.01
C ASP A 13 8.42 0.39 29.53
N GLY A 14 7.55 -0.21 30.34
CA GLY A 14 6.86 -1.48 30.03
C GLY A 14 7.11 -2.60 31.05
N ILE A 15 6.10 -2.92 31.86
CA ILE A 15 6.17 -3.95 32.92
C ILE A 15 6.21 -5.36 32.32
N ALA A 16 5.65 -5.52 31.13
CA ALA A 16 5.56 -6.78 30.42
C ALA A 16 6.92 -7.43 30.18
N LEU A 17 7.97 -6.64 29.88
CA LEU A 17 9.32 -7.17 29.68
C LEU A 17 9.83 -7.87 30.94
N GLY A 18 9.71 -7.21 32.09
CA GLY A 18 10.19 -7.78 33.34
C GLY A 18 9.42 -9.03 33.76
N ARG A 19 8.09 -9.05 33.56
CA ARG A 19 7.29 -10.26 33.78
C ARG A 19 7.72 -11.41 32.86
N TYR A 20 7.88 -11.13 31.57
CA TYR A 20 8.32 -12.11 30.58
C TYR A 20 9.70 -12.71 30.92
N LEU A 21 10.65 -11.87 31.35
CA LEU A 21 11.98 -12.31 31.77
C LEU A 21 11.92 -13.20 33.04
N GLN A 22 11.06 -12.87 34.01
CA GLN A 22 10.82 -13.73 35.18
C GLN A 22 10.22 -15.08 34.80
N ASP A 23 9.19 -15.07 33.94
CA ASP A 23 8.55 -16.30 33.42
C ASP A 23 9.55 -17.15 32.61
N SER A 24 10.56 -16.52 32.01
CA SER A 24 11.68 -17.18 31.32
C SER A 24 12.78 -17.69 32.27
N GLY A 25 12.59 -17.55 33.58
CA GLY A 25 13.51 -18.06 34.62
C GLY A 25 14.63 -17.10 35.02
N HIS A 26 14.58 -15.82 34.63
CA HIS A 26 15.58 -14.82 35.01
C HIS A 26 15.24 -14.14 36.35
N ARG A 27 16.28 -13.65 37.03
CA ARG A 27 16.14 -12.87 38.27
C ARG A 27 16.01 -11.39 37.92
N VAL A 28 14.80 -10.87 37.92
CA VAL A 28 14.52 -9.48 37.52
C VAL A 28 14.30 -8.61 38.75
N ARG A 29 15.04 -7.51 38.81
CA ARG A 29 14.93 -6.45 39.81
C ARG A 29 14.43 -5.17 39.13
N PHE A 30 13.53 -4.45 39.78
CA PHE A 30 12.98 -3.19 39.28
C PHE A 30 13.40 -2.04 40.19
N HIS A 31 13.84 -0.96 39.55
CA HIS A 31 13.91 0.37 40.15
C HIS A 31 13.09 1.32 39.28
N ASP A 32 12.06 1.93 39.85
CA ASP A 32 11.27 2.94 39.13
C ASP A 32 10.86 4.07 40.08
N SER A 33 11.06 5.31 39.69
CA SER A 33 10.69 6.48 40.51
C SER A 33 9.19 6.78 40.51
N ARG A 34 8.42 6.17 39.58
CA ARG A 34 6.96 6.38 39.44
C ARG A 34 6.20 5.44 40.38
N ILE A 35 5.52 6.00 41.38
CA ILE A 35 4.77 5.24 42.41
C ILE A 35 3.74 4.28 41.79
N GLY A 36 2.95 4.74 40.81
CA GLY A 36 1.95 3.88 40.15
C GLY A 36 2.57 2.71 39.39
N TYR A 37 3.79 2.89 38.88
CA TYR A 37 4.53 1.81 38.21
C TYR A 37 5.05 0.79 39.22
N GLN A 38 5.56 1.25 40.37
CA GLN A 38 5.93 0.36 41.47
C GLN A 38 4.74 -0.50 41.92
N GLU A 39 3.56 0.09 42.11
CA GLU A 39 2.36 -0.69 42.49
C GLU A 39 2.01 -1.76 41.45
N ALA A 40 2.05 -1.41 40.17
CA ALA A 40 1.79 -2.36 39.09
C ALA A 40 2.85 -3.48 39.02
N VAL A 41 4.13 -3.16 39.28
CA VAL A 41 5.20 -4.18 39.41
C VAL A 41 4.94 -5.10 40.60
N ARG A 42 4.53 -4.60 41.77
CA ARG A 42 4.18 -5.45 42.92
C ARG A 42 3.05 -6.42 42.58
N LEU A 43 2.04 -5.94 41.87
CA LEU A 43 0.88 -6.75 41.47
C LEU A 43 1.23 -7.83 40.44
N LEU A 44 2.08 -7.52 39.45
CA LEU A 44 2.35 -8.40 38.32
C LEU A 44 3.59 -9.28 38.52
N CYS A 45 4.59 -8.80 39.24
CA CYS A 45 5.91 -9.41 39.37
C CYS A 45 6.26 -9.79 40.82
N GLY A 46 5.39 -9.50 41.81
CA GLY A 46 5.65 -9.77 43.23
C GLY A 46 6.34 -8.62 43.96
N GLU A 47 6.18 -8.53 45.28
CA GLU A 47 6.74 -7.43 46.09
C GLU A 47 8.27 -7.48 46.15
N GLU A 48 8.85 -8.68 46.18
CA GLU A 48 10.28 -8.95 46.22
C GLU A 48 11.06 -8.45 44.99
N SER A 49 10.34 -8.13 43.91
CA SER A 49 10.93 -7.65 42.66
C SER A 49 11.35 -6.17 42.72
N ILE A 50 10.85 -5.40 43.69
CA ILE A 50 11.21 -3.99 43.85
C ILE A 50 12.36 -3.86 44.83
N VAL A 51 13.46 -3.26 44.36
CA VAL A 51 14.66 -3.12 45.18
C VAL A 51 14.86 -1.67 45.61
N PRO A 52 14.93 -1.39 46.94
CA PRO A 52 15.39 -0.10 47.42
C PRO A 52 16.89 0.03 47.14
N LEU A 53 17.27 1.04 46.36
CA LEU A 53 18.66 1.33 46.09
C LEU A 53 19.27 2.08 47.29
N ALA A 54 20.12 1.38 48.04
CA ALA A 54 21.07 1.99 48.96
C ALA A 54 22.49 1.74 48.43
N GLU A 55 23.43 2.66 48.69
CA GLU A 55 24.82 2.57 48.18
C GLU A 55 25.48 1.21 48.45
N SER A 56 25.16 0.54 49.55
CA SER A 56 25.71 -0.77 49.92
C SER A 56 25.18 -1.96 49.09
N ALA A 57 24.06 -1.80 48.38
CA ALA A 57 23.49 -2.84 47.53
C ALA A 57 24.05 -2.83 46.09
N ALA A 58 24.55 -1.68 45.63
CA ALA A 58 25.16 -1.50 44.31
C ALA A 58 26.59 -2.08 44.19
N GLU A 59 27.28 -2.27 45.32
CA GLU A 59 28.67 -2.75 45.36
C GLU A 59 28.82 -4.29 45.32
N ASN A 60 27.76 -5.07 45.59
CA ASN A 60 27.92 -6.51 45.85
C ASN A 60 27.34 -7.47 44.78
N GLU A 61 26.46 -7.02 43.86
CA GLU A 61 25.95 -7.87 42.77
C GLU A 61 25.75 -7.06 41.48
N ALA A 62 26.80 -7.00 40.65
CA ALA A 62 26.69 -6.51 39.29
C ALA A 62 25.70 -7.39 38.50
N PRO A 63 24.62 -6.82 37.95
CA PRO A 63 23.69 -7.59 37.12
C PRO A 63 24.37 -8.03 35.82
N ASP A 64 23.85 -9.09 35.20
CA ASP A 64 24.28 -9.55 33.87
C ASP A 64 23.74 -8.63 32.77
N ALA A 65 22.61 -7.95 33.01
CA ALA A 65 22.02 -6.98 32.10
C ALA A 65 21.33 -5.82 32.85
N VAL A 66 21.49 -4.61 32.33
CA VAL A 66 20.75 -3.42 32.80
C VAL A 66 19.96 -2.82 31.65
N PHE A 67 18.66 -2.61 31.84
CA PHE A 67 17.80 -1.89 30.90
C PHE A 67 17.46 -0.52 31.50
N ILE A 68 17.73 0.55 30.77
CA ILE A 68 17.54 1.93 31.22
C ILE A 68 16.51 2.61 30.32
N GLY A 69 15.43 3.10 30.93
CA GLY A 69 14.46 3.99 30.28
C GLY A 69 14.71 5.45 30.66
N ASN A 70 13.69 6.13 31.18
CA ASN A 70 13.78 7.57 31.48
C ASN A 70 14.37 7.85 32.88
N ALA A 71 15.69 8.02 32.95
CA ALA A 71 16.37 8.40 34.19
C ALA A 71 16.35 9.93 34.49
N ALA A 72 15.71 10.76 33.66
CA ALA A 72 15.73 12.22 33.82
C ALA A 72 14.94 12.74 35.03
N ALA A 73 14.13 11.87 35.67
CA ALA A 73 13.35 12.20 36.87
C ALA A 73 14.08 11.84 38.18
N ASP A 74 15.26 11.22 38.11
CA ASP A 74 16.00 10.78 39.30
C ASP A 74 16.85 11.91 39.90
N SER A 75 17.13 11.83 41.21
CA SER A 75 18.05 12.76 41.89
C SER A 75 19.51 12.51 41.52
N GLU A 76 20.38 13.52 41.64
CA GLU A 76 21.82 13.40 41.34
C GLU A 76 22.52 12.22 42.06
N GLU A 77 22.18 11.93 43.32
CA GLU A 77 22.74 10.78 44.07
C GLU A 77 22.36 9.40 43.47
N LEU A 78 21.16 9.30 42.89
CA LEU A 78 20.72 8.07 42.21
C LEU A 78 21.43 7.92 40.87
N PHE A 79 21.77 9.04 40.23
CA PHE A 79 22.56 9.04 39.00
C PHE A 79 23.97 8.50 39.23
N ASP A 80 24.66 8.92 40.30
CA ASP A 80 25.98 8.36 40.67
C ASP A 80 25.91 6.87 40.99
N THR A 81 24.84 6.42 41.63
CA THR A 81 24.59 5.00 41.93
C THR A 81 24.39 4.20 40.65
N LEU A 82 23.52 4.67 39.74
CA LEU A 82 23.30 4.05 38.44
C LEU A 82 24.62 3.90 37.69
N SER A 83 25.42 4.96 37.67
CA SER A 83 26.72 5.02 36.99
C SER A 83 27.69 3.93 37.44
N LYS A 84 27.80 3.72 38.75
CA LYS A 84 28.60 2.63 39.33
C LYS A 84 28.07 1.26 38.90
N ILE A 85 26.75 1.06 38.91
CA ILE A 85 26.12 -0.20 38.49
C ILE A 85 26.41 -0.48 37.01
N LEU A 86 26.31 0.52 36.14
CA LEU A 86 26.59 0.37 34.71
C LEU A 86 28.05 0.01 34.45
N GLY A 87 29.00 0.71 35.09
CA GLY A 87 30.42 0.41 34.99
C GLY A 87 30.72 -1.03 35.44
N ASN A 88 30.24 -1.41 36.63
CA ASN A 88 30.41 -2.76 37.18
C ASN A 88 29.76 -3.83 36.29
N THR A 89 28.62 -3.54 35.66
CA THR A 89 27.95 -4.47 34.73
C THR A 89 28.84 -4.73 33.52
N LEU A 90 29.34 -3.67 32.89
CA LEU A 90 30.19 -3.77 31.70
C LEU A 90 31.54 -4.44 31.99
N ASP A 91 32.16 -4.11 33.12
CA ASP A 91 33.45 -4.67 33.54
C ASP A 91 33.37 -6.17 33.90
N ASN A 92 32.18 -6.68 34.19
CA ASN A 92 31.94 -8.11 34.39
C ASN A 92 31.45 -8.83 33.12
N GLY A 93 31.49 -8.16 31.96
CA GLY A 93 31.04 -8.73 30.67
C GLY A 93 29.52 -8.74 30.48
N GLY A 94 28.78 -8.02 31.33
CA GLY A 94 27.35 -7.81 31.19
C GLY A 94 26.99 -6.82 30.07
N ILE A 95 25.70 -6.64 29.83
CA ILE A 95 25.17 -5.76 28.78
C ILE A 95 24.36 -4.60 29.35
N VAL A 96 24.44 -3.44 28.71
CA VAL A 96 23.60 -2.30 29.03
C VAL A 96 22.72 -1.97 27.83
N VAL A 97 21.42 -1.92 28.03
CA VAL A 97 20.42 -1.57 27.01
C VAL A 97 19.79 -0.25 27.39
N THR A 98 19.79 0.71 26.49
CA THR A 98 19.14 2.00 26.70
C THR A 98 18.10 2.24 25.63
N SER A 99 16.96 2.80 26.01
CA SER A 99 15.95 3.25 25.07
C SER A 99 15.82 4.77 25.21
N PRO A 100 16.55 5.56 24.42
CA PRO A 100 16.33 7.01 24.38
C PRO A 100 14.92 7.26 23.86
N SER A 101 14.03 7.77 24.73
CA SER A 101 12.78 8.38 24.29
C SER A 101 13.10 9.51 23.30
N ALA A 102 12.43 9.54 22.15
CA ALA A 102 12.62 10.56 21.12
C ALA A 102 12.43 12.01 21.61
N SER A 103 11.78 12.20 22.77
CA SER A 103 11.50 13.51 23.36
C SER A 103 12.53 14.01 24.37
N LEU A 104 13.54 13.20 24.72
CA LEU A 104 14.54 13.56 25.74
C LEU A 104 15.94 13.17 25.26
N SER A 105 16.89 14.10 25.37
CA SER A 105 18.30 13.78 25.23
C SER A 105 18.63 12.62 26.19
N PRO A 106 19.31 11.55 25.75
CA PRO A 106 19.65 10.46 26.65
C PRO A 106 20.39 11.04 27.86
N PRO A 107 19.95 10.75 29.10
CA PRO A 107 20.65 11.23 30.30
C PRO A 107 22.08 10.67 30.36
N VAL A 108 22.30 9.54 29.69
CA VAL A 108 23.60 8.91 29.48
C VAL A 108 24.08 9.29 28.07
N SER A 109 24.66 10.48 27.92
CA SER A 109 25.48 10.76 26.74
C SER A 109 26.54 9.65 26.63
N PRO A 110 26.91 9.13 25.44
CA PRO A 110 28.03 8.18 25.33
C PRO A 110 29.31 8.72 26.00
N THR A 111 29.44 10.05 26.09
CA THR A 111 30.45 10.78 26.87
C THR A 111 30.52 10.40 28.37
N PHE A 112 29.43 9.85 28.92
CA PHE A 112 29.30 9.39 30.30
C PHE A 112 30.07 8.09 30.56
N LEU A 113 30.02 7.14 29.62
CA LEU A 113 30.76 5.87 29.68
C LEU A 113 32.21 6.01 29.21
N VAL A 114 32.51 7.03 28.41
CA VAL A 114 33.86 7.34 27.90
C VAL A 114 34.86 7.74 29.00
N LYS A 115 34.39 8.06 30.23
CA LYS A 115 35.31 8.39 31.33
C LYS A 115 35.99 7.17 31.99
N SER A 116 35.55 5.94 31.73
CA SER A 116 36.03 4.75 32.46
C SER A 116 36.79 3.70 31.64
N THR A 117 36.86 3.79 30.31
CA THR A 117 37.43 2.70 29.48
C THR A 117 38.14 3.22 28.24
N ASP A 118 39.26 2.59 27.85
CA ASP A 118 39.89 2.79 26.53
C ASP A 118 38.82 2.55 25.43
N ASP A 119 38.60 3.58 24.62
CA ASP A 119 37.47 3.75 23.69
C ASP A 119 37.30 2.59 22.69
N ASP A 120 38.39 1.86 22.38
CA ASP A 120 38.38 0.74 21.43
C ASP A 120 37.73 -0.54 21.97
N SER A 121 37.68 -0.70 23.30
CA SER A 121 37.17 -1.91 23.97
C SER A 121 35.65 -1.94 24.11
N LEU A 122 34.98 -0.78 24.03
CA LEU A 122 33.54 -0.68 24.14
C LEU A 122 32.86 -1.00 22.79
N GLY A 123 31.96 -1.97 22.81
CA GLY A 123 31.05 -2.29 21.72
C GLY A 123 29.75 -1.51 21.88
N GLN A 124 29.26 -0.97 20.76
CA GLN A 124 27.97 -0.31 20.67
C GLN A 124 27.24 -0.79 19.42
N GLU A 125 25.95 -1.07 19.56
CA GLU A 125 25.07 -1.43 18.45
C GLU A 125 23.68 -0.85 18.67
N SER A 126 23.06 -0.37 17.59
CA SER A 126 21.72 0.17 17.59
C SER A 126 20.76 -0.83 16.96
N VAL A 127 19.60 -1.01 17.60
CA VAL A 127 18.46 -1.75 17.05
C VAL A 127 17.32 -0.76 16.87
N LEU A 128 16.91 -0.54 15.62
CA LEU A 128 15.78 0.30 15.28
C LEU A 128 14.48 -0.44 15.63
N VAL A 129 13.52 0.31 16.16
CA VAL A 129 12.23 -0.20 16.64
C VAL A 129 11.11 0.50 15.89
N LEU A 130 10.41 -0.24 15.04
CA LEU A 130 9.42 0.30 14.11
C LEU A 130 8.03 -0.33 14.32
N PRO A 131 6.94 0.45 14.23
CA PRO A 131 6.93 1.90 14.02
C PRO A 131 7.38 2.70 15.26
N ASN A 132 7.25 2.14 16.47
CA ASN A 132 7.64 2.77 17.73
C ASN A 132 7.81 1.71 18.84
N LEU A 133 8.29 2.15 20.02
CA LEU A 133 8.54 1.31 21.20
C LEU A 133 7.26 0.73 21.84
N ASP A 134 6.11 1.41 21.69
CA ASP A 134 4.85 1.00 22.32
C ASP A 134 4.19 -0.16 21.57
N SER A 135 4.39 -0.23 20.26
CA SER A 135 3.75 -1.20 19.38
C SER A 135 4.69 -1.74 18.30
N PRO A 136 5.87 -2.28 18.68
CA PRO A 136 6.88 -2.69 17.73
C PRO A 136 6.38 -3.84 16.85
N LYS A 137 6.59 -3.71 15.55
CA LYS A 137 6.37 -4.74 14.53
C LYS A 137 7.66 -5.19 13.88
N LEU A 138 8.67 -4.33 13.82
CA LEU A 138 9.97 -4.63 13.26
C LEU A 138 11.07 -4.17 14.23
N LEU A 139 11.95 -5.09 14.58
CA LEU A 139 13.25 -4.81 15.19
C LEU A 139 14.31 -5.10 14.15
N ILE A 140 15.18 -4.13 13.85
CA ILE A 140 16.22 -4.31 12.83
C ILE A 140 17.52 -3.68 13.30
N ARG A 141 18.60 -4.45 13.16
CA ARG A 141 19.95 -4.02 13.51
C ARG A 141 20.41 -2.94 12.53
N GLU A 142 20.80 -1.77 13.03
CA GLU A 142 21.18 -0.63 12.17
C GLU A 142 22.33 -1.01 11.23
N ASN A 143 23.33 -1.72 11.75
CA ASN A 143 24.47 -2.22 10.98
C ASN A 143 24.06 -3.18 9.83
N PHE A 144 22.96 -3.93 9.97
CA PHE A 144 22.49 -4.82 8.91
C PHE A 144 22.12 -4.07 7.62
N LEU A 145 21.70 -2.80 7.74
CA LEU A 145 21.41 -1.93 6.61
C LEU A 145 22.65 -1.63 5.76
N HIS A 146 23.83 -1.66 6.37
CA HIS A 146 25.11 -1.42 5.72
C HIS A 146 25.76 -2.73 5.26
N GLU A 147 25.53 -3.83 5.98
CA GLU A 147 26.11 -5.14 5.69
C GLU A 147 25.41 -5.90 4.57
N SER A 148 24.10 -5.66 4.36
CA SER A 148 23.28 -6.42 3.41
C SER A 148 22.60 -5.52 2.37
N PRO A 149 22.99 -5.59 1.08
CA PRO A 149 22.33 -4.84 0.02
C PRO A 149 20.81 -5.09 -0.03
N GLY A 150 20.03 -4.02 -0.17
CA GLY A 150 18.57 -4.04 -0.20
C GLY A 150 17.90 -4.20 1.17
N ALA A 151 18.64 -4.25 2.29
CA ALA A 151 18.06 -4.39 3.62
C ALA A 151 17.16 -3.20 4.03
N TRP A 152 17.35 -2.04 3.40
CA TRP A 152 16.47 -0.88 3.57
C TRP A 152 15.00 -1.17 3.21
N LYS A 153 14.71 -2.20 2.39
CA LYS A 153 13.34 -2.59 2.04
C LYS A 153 12.49 -2.96 3.26
N HIS A 154 13.13 -3.48 4.32
CA HIS A 154 12.46 -3.74 5.61
C HIS A 154 12.03 -2.44 6.30
N LEU A 155 12.84 -1.38 6.20
CA LEU A 155 12.55 -0.07 6.79
C LEU A 155 11.52 0.71 5.99
N ALA A 156 11.65 0.66 4.67
CA ALA A 156 10.92 1.56 3.79
C ALA A 156 9.41 1.31 3.83
N SER A 157 8.93 0.17 4.35
CA SER A 157 7.50 -0.04 4.61
C SER A 157 6.95 0.81 5.76
N TYR A 158 7.83 1.30 6.65
CA TYR A 158 7.47 2.03 7.86
C TYR A 158 7.87 3.51 7.81
N LEU A 159 8.92 3.85 7.06
CA LEU A 159 9.49 5.19 6.98
C LEU A 159 9.41 5.74 5.56
N ASP A 160 9.07 7.02 5.44
CA ASP A 160 9.20 7.76 4.20
C ASP A 160 10.65 8.18 3.93
N GLU A 161 10.86 8.81 2.78
CA GLU A 161 12.17 9.28 2.34
C GLU A 161 12.75 10.38 3.23
N LEU A 162 11.94 11.01 4.09
CA LEU A 162 12.38 12.03 5.06
C LEU A 162 12.62 11.45 6.46
N GLY A 163 12.35 10.16 6.66
CA GLY A 163 12.48 9.50 7.97
C GLY A 163 11.24 9.61 8.85
N ALA A 164 10.14 10.19 8.34
CA ALA A 164 8.87 10.26 9.03
C ALA A 164 8.06 8.96 8.85
N PRO A 165 7.06 8.68 9.70
CA PRO A 165 6.18 7.53 9.52
C PRO A 165 5.52 7.55 8.13
N ARG A 166 5.67 6.44 7.40
CA ARG A 166 5.16 6.34 6.03
C ARG A 166 3.64 6.42 6.01
N PHE A 167 3.11 7.28 5.16
CA PHE A 167 1.67 7.42 4.95
C PHE A 167 1.07 6.15 4.29
N PRO A 168 -0.10 5.66 4.73
CA PRO A 168 -0.76 4.52 4.10
C PRO A 168 -0.94 4.70 2.59
N GLY A 169 -0.58 3.67 1.81
CA GLY A 169 -0.70 3.69 0.34
C GLY A 169 0.40 4.44 -0.41
N SER A 170 1.34 5.08 0.31
CA SER A 170 2.59 5.55 -0.31
C SER A 170 3.58 4.40 -0.45
N VAL A 171 4.39 4.44 -1.51
CA VAL A 171 5.37 3.38 -1.84
C VAL A 171 6.78 3.96 -1.80
N PRO A 172 7.78 3.19 -1.31
CA PRO A 172 9.17 3.61 -1.35
C PRO A 172 9.65 4.06 -2.73
N ILE A 173 10.30 5.23 -2.78
CA ILE A 173 10.99 5.69 -3.99
C ILE A 173 12.36 5.02 -4.01
N ARG A 174 12.43 3.88 -4.69
CA ARG A 174 13.63 3.03 -4.74
C ARG A 174 14.90 3.81 -5.09
N GLU A 175 14.83 4.76 -6.03
CA GLU A 175 15.96 5.57 -6.45
C GLU A 175 16.56 6.35 -5.28
N VAL A 176 15.71 6.92 -4.41
CA VAL A 176 16.13 7.65 -3.21
C VAL A 176 16.71 6.72 -2.16
N TRP A 177 16.05 5.59 -1.88
CA TRP A 177 16.55 4.61 -0.93
C TRP A 177 17.87 3.95 -1.37
N SER A 178 18.05 3.75 -2.68
CA SER A 178 19.30 3.23 -3.23
C SER A 178 20.43 4.24 -3.06
N LEU A 179 20.15 5.55 -3.16
CA LEU A 179 21.14 6.60 -2.87
C LEU A 179 21.50 6.64 -1.37
N TYR A 180 20.54 6.43 -0.47
CA TYR A 180 20.83 6.31 0.96
C TYR A 180 21.72 5.12 1.28
N GLU A 181 21.48 3.98 0.63
CA GLU A 181 22.32 2.79 0.75
C GLU A 181 23.73 3.04 0.22
N GLU A 182 23.87 3.60 -0.99
CA GLU A 182 25.15 3.92 -1.64
C GLU A 182 26.01 4.87 -0.80
N HIS A 183 25.38 5.86 -0.18
CA HIS A 183 26.08 6.87 0.63
C HIS A 183 26.11 6.56 2.13
N HIS A 184 25.52 5.45 2.58
CA HIS A 184 25.37 5.08 3.98
C HIS A 184 24.73 6.18 4.84
N ARG A 185 23.67 6.81 4.33
CA ARG A 185 23.00 7.98 4.96
C ARG A 185 21.49 7.80 5.04
N PHE A 186 21.03 6.76 5.74
CA PHE A 186 19.59 6.55 5.95
C PHE A 186 18.97 7.64 6.86
N PRO A 187 17.72 8.06 6.60
CA PRO A 187 17.05 9.09 7.39
C PRO A 187 16.51 8.50 8.71
N LEU A 188 17.41 8.22 9.66
CA LEU A 188 17.09 7.49 10.90
C LEU A 188 16.97 8.37 12.14
N GLU A 189 17.13 9.69 11.99
CA GLU A 189 17.30 10.63 13.12
C GLU A 189 16.14 10.55 14.14
N GLU A 190 14.90 10.51 13.67
CA GLU A 190 13.69 10.47 14.52
C GLU A 190 13.19 9.05 14.83
N VAL A 191 13.89 8.02 14.34
CA VAL A 191 13.47 6.62 14.50
C VAL A 191 13.79 6.14 15.91
N SER A 192 12.77 5.58 16.57
CA SER A 192 12.91 4.93 17.88
C SER A 192 13.97 3.82 17.80
N ARG A 193 14.87 3.78 18.78
CA ARG A 193 15.94 2.78 18.82
C ARG A 193 16.26 2.33 20.23
N ALA A 194 16.71 1.09 20.36
CA ALA A 194 17.40 0.59 21.54
C ALA A 194 18.90 0.58 21.25
N GLN A 195 19.71 1.18 22.11
CA GLN A 195 21.17 1.09 22.04
C GLN A 195 21.65 0.01 23.01
N ILE A 196 22.49 -0.90 22.51
CA ILE A 196 23.10 -1.98 23.28
C ILE A 196 24.59 -1.68 23.40
N LEU A 197 25.10 -1.75 24.62
CA LEU A 197 26.47 -1.46 25.01
C LEU A 197 27.06 -2.68 25.72
N TRP A 198 28.29 -3.03 25.39
CA TRP A 198 29.02 -4.16 25.98
C TRP A 198 30.53 -3.97 25.86
N ARG A 199 31.33 -4.78 26.54
CA ARG A 199 32.79 -4.83 26.36
C ARG A 199 33.20 -5.91 25.37
N ARG A 200 33.84 -5.52 24.26
CA ARG A 200 34.27 -6.43 23.18
C ARG A 200 35.33 -7.44 23.64
N ASP A 201 36.19 -7.03 24.57
CA ASP A 201 37.28 -7.84 25.07
C ASP A 201 36.85 -8.91 26.07
N LEU A 202 35.66 -8.75 26.66
CA LEU A 202 35.06 -9.70 27.61
C LEU A 202 33.94 -10.54 27.00
N ALA A 203 33.32 -10.07 25.92
CA ALA A 203 32.22 -10.77 25.28
C ALA A 203 32.72 -11.91 24.39
N GLU A 204 32.24 -13.13 24.62
CA GLU A 204 32.51 -14.27 23.73
C GLU A 204 31.85 -14.11 22.35
N ARG A 205 30.75 -13.36 22.28
CA ARG A 205 29.93 -13.13 21.07
C ARG A 205 29.25 -11.77 21.14
N ASP A 206 28.89 -11.25 19.97
CA ASP A 206 28.07 -10.04 19.89
C ASP A 206 26.70 -10.26 20.53
N PRO A 207 26.20 -9.29 21.33
CA PRO A 207 24.98 -9.47 22.13
C PRO A 207 23.72 -9.50 21.26
N VAL A 208 23.73 -8.88 20.08
CA VAL A 208 22.60 -8.88 19.14
C VAL A 208 22.74 -10.05 18.16
N ALA A 209 21.94 -11.10 18.38
CA ALA A 209 22.00 -12.34 17.62
C ALA A 209 21.17 -12.35 16.32
N ALA A 210 20.41 -11.29 16.05
CA ALA A 210 19.48 -11.18 14.92
C ALA A 210 19.79 -9.96 14.05
N ASP A 211 19.63 -10.11 12.75
CA ASP A 211 19.63 -8.99 11.81
C ASP A 211 18.29 -8.26 11.83
N PHE A 212 17.18 -9.01 11.82
CA PHE A 212 15.85 -8.47 12.03
C PHE A 212 14.90 -9.49 12.66
N ILE A 213 13.87 -8.96 13.32
CA ILE A 213 12.70 -9.66 13.83
C ILE A 213 11.47 -8.89 13.37
N HIS A 214 10.59 -9.53 12.60
CA HIS A 214 9.31 -8.98 12.17
C HIS A 214 8.18 -9.75 12.85
N GLN A 215 7.19 -9.04 13.39
CA GLN A 215 6.03 -9.64 14.04
C GLN A 215 4.76 -9.37 13.24
N THR A 216 4.05 -10.45 12.92
CA THR A 216 2.79 -10.39 12.21
C THR A 216 1.66 -10.77 13.16
N VAL A 217 1.15 -9.77 13.89
CA VAL A 217 0.14 -9.89 14.96
C VAL A 217 -1.06 -8.96 14.74
N GLY A 218 -2.13 -9.14 15.53
CA GLY A 218 -3.29 -8.24 15.57
C GLY A 218 -4.41 -8.68 14.63
N GLY A 219 -4.42 -8.21 13.38
CA GLY A 219 -5.54 -8.40 12.45
C GLY A 219 -5.79 -9.86 12.03
N ARG A 220 -4.80 -10.74 12.17
CA ARG A 220 -4.91 -12.19 11.92
C ARG A 220 -5.52 -12.92 13.11
N TYR A 221 -6.11 -14.09 12.90
CA TYR A 221 -6.40 -14.98 14.02
C TYR A 221 -5.12 -15.30 14.80
N ARG A 222 -5.25 -15.41 16.12
CA ARG A 222 -4.11 -15.58 17.05
C ARG A 222 -3.24 -16.79 16.72
N GLU A 223 -3.85 -17.88 16.22
CA GLU A 223 -3.13 -19.07 15.78
C GLU A 223 -2.18 -18.85 14.58
N PHE A 224 -2.40 -17.77 13.82
CA PHE A 224 -1.58 -17.38 12.68
C PHE A 224 -0.59 -16.26 13.01
N TRP A 225 -0.48 -15.86 14.27
CA TRP A 225 0.51 -14.89 14.68
C TRP A 225 1.91 -15.49 14.62
N THR A 226 2.80 -14.80 13.92
CA THR A 226 4.16 -15.27 13.64
C THR A 226 5.20 -14.21 13.93
N GLU A 227 6.38 -14.70 14.30
CA GLU A 227 7.63 -13.97 14.34
C GLU A 227 8.51 -14.47 13.19
N THR A 228 8.91 -13.57 12.31
CA THR A 228 9.85 -13.81 11.21
C THR A 228 11.22 -13.29 11.62
N LEU A 229 12.19 -14.20 11.77
CA LEU A 229 13.51 -13.92 12.29
C LEU A 229 14.58 -14.24 11.26
N LYS A 230 15.52 -13.31 11.05
CA LYS A 230 16.81 -13.60 10.39
C LYS A 230 17.92 -13.48 11.41
N ARG A 231 18.59 -14.60 11.71
CA ARG A 231 19.76 -14.61 12.60
C ARG A 231 20.96 -13.94 11.93
N ARG A 232 21.76 -13.24 12.72
CA ARG A 232 22.96 -12.56 12.23
C ARG A 232 23.92 -13.53 11.57
N GLY A 233 24.42 -13.17 10.39
CA GLY A 233 25.34 -13.99 9.60
C GLY A 233 24.73 -15.26 9.00
N GLN A 234 23.43 -15.52 9.20
CA GLN A 234 22.75 -16.67 8.60
C GLN A 234 21.97 -16.25 7.35
N PRO A 235 22.00 -17.06 6.27
CA PRO A 235 21.30 -16.77 5.02
C PRO A 235 19.86 -17.30 5.01
N ILE A 236 19.26 -17.53 6.18
CA ILE A 236 17.94 -18.16 6.32
C ILE A 236 17.04 -17.22 7.13
N VAL A 237 15.78 -17.13 6.71
CA VAL A 237 14.68 -16.53 7.44
C VAL A 237 13.82 -17.65 8.02
N GLU A 238 13.55 -17.59 9.32
CA GLU A 238 12.71 -18.54 10.04
C GLU A 238 11.39 -17.88 10.43
N ARG A 239 10.26 -18.56 10.23
CA ARG A 239 8.95 -18.15 10.77
C ARG A 239 8.57 -19.02 11.95
N ARG A 240 8.32 -18.40 13.11
CA ARG A 240 7.95 -19.08 14.35
C ARG A 240 6.57 -18.64 14.79
N PRO A 241 5.69 -19.55 15.24
CA PRO A 241 4.45 -19.12 15.88
C PRO A 241 4.74 -18.40 17.19
N ILE A 242 3.99 -17.34 17.47
CA ILE A 242 4.11 -16.61 18.74
C ILE A 242 3.47 -17.40 19.89
N PHE A 243 2.35 -18.09 19.64
CA PHE A 243 1.71 -18.95 20.62
C PHE A 243 1.89 -20.43 20.29
N SER A 244 2.13 -21.24 21.33
CA SER A 244 2.21 -22.68 21.22
C SER A 244 0.81 -23.28 20.99
N ARG A 245 0.73 -24.39 20.26
CA ARG A 245 -0.54 -25.05 19.86
C ARG A 245 -1.46 -25.44 21.02
N THR A 246 -0.99 -25.40 22.26
CA THR A 246 -1.78 -25.67 23.46
C THR A 246 -2.75 -24.54 23.83
N GLU A 247 -2.56 -23.32 23.30
CA GLU A 247 -3.45 -22.16 23.50
C GLU A 247 -4.36 -21.94 22.27
N GLN A 248 -5.09 -22.98 21.85
CA GLN A 248 -6.03 -22.89 20.73
C GLN A 248 -7.24 -22.03 21.12
N GLU A 249 -7.26 -20.78 20.66
CA GLU A 249 -8.53 -20.17 20.27
C GLU A 249 -9.08 -20.97 19.08
N LEU A 250 -10.35 -21.39 19.19
CA LEU A 250 -11.03 -22.22 18.20
C LEU A 250 -11.20 -21.41 16.91
N CYS A 251 -10.28 -21.60 15.96
CA CYS A 251 -10.54 -21.23 14.58
C CYS A 251 -11.74 -22.06 14.07
N PRO A 252 -12.66 -21.47 13.27
CA PRO A 252 -13.72 -22.25 12.65
C PRO A 252 -13.11 -23.44 11.90
N LYS A 253 -13.54 -24.66 12.28
CA LYS A 253 -12.96 -25.94 11.82
C LYS A 253 -12.87 -26.08 10.29
N SER A 254 -13.58 -25.26 9.52
CA SER A 254 -13.55 -25.18 8.06
C SER A 254 -12.31 -24.48 7.48
N ALA A 255 -11.75 -23.46 8.16
CA ALA A 255 -10.64 -22.66 7.62
C ALA A 255 -9.33 -23.46 7.45
N ASN A 256 -9.07 -24.41 8.36
CA ASN A 256 -7.90 -25.31 8.31
C ASN A 256 -7.93 -26.29 7.12
N ALA A 257 -9.07 -26.46 6.46
CA ALA A 257 -9.24 -27.41 5.37
C ALA A 257 -8.81 -26.79 4.02
N ASP A 258 -9.12 -25.52 3.81
CA ASP A 258 -8.99 -24.79 2.54
C ASP A 258 -7.67 -24.03 2.43
N PHE A 259 -7.19 -23.45 3.53
CA PHE A 259 -5.95 -22.68 3.59
C PHE A 259 -4.96 -23.29 4.59
N GLN A 260 -3.67 -23.17 4.29
CA GLN A 260 -2.60 -23.62 5.16
C GLN A 260 -1.53 -22.57 5.29
N HIS A 261 -1.23 -22.25 6.55
CA HIS A 261 -0.13 -21.40 6.92
C HIS A 261 1.19 -22.19 6.83
N ILE A 262 2.06 -21.76 5.91
CA ILE A 262 3.42 -22.25 5.70
C ILE A 262 4.38 -21.49 6.62
N ARG A 263 5.20 -22.23 7.38
CA ARG A 263 6.19 -21.65 8.32
C ARG A 263 7.59 -22.20 8.10
N ASN A 264 7.80 -22.85 6.96
CA ASN A 264 9.08 -23.46 6.65
C ASN A 264 10.14 -22.36 6.52
N PRO A 265 11.37 -22.60 7.02
CA PRO A 265 12.48 -21.68 6.80
C PRO A 265 12.77 -21.53 5.31
N GLU A 266 13.13 -20.32 4.89
CA GLU A 266 13.44 -20.00 3.51
C GLU A 266 14.76 -19.22 3.38
N PRO A 267 15.46 -19.31 2.25
CA PRO A 267 16.66 -18.51 2.01
C PRO A 267 16.33 -17.02 2.00
N TYR A 268 17.12 -16.22 2.73
CA TYR A 268 17.07 -14.77 2.60
C TYR A 268 17.62 -14.38 1.23
N GLN A 269 16.77 -13.80 0.38
CA GLN A 269 17.15 -13.37 -0.95
C GLN A 269 17.05 -11.85 -1.09
N THR A 270 18.03 -11.30 -1.79
CA THR A 270 18.11 -9.87 -2.12
C THR A 270 17.94 -9.71 -3.62
N GLY A 271 17.17 -8.70 -4.05
CA GLY A 271 17.01 -8.45 -5.47
C GLY A 271 15.98 -7.38 -5.79
N THR A 272 15.77 -7.20 -7.08
CA THR A 272 14.72 -6.36 -7.63
C THR A 272 13.43 -7.16 -7.68
N THR A 273 12.34 -6.61 -7.15
CA THR A 273 11.03 -7.26 -7.23
C THR A 273 10.44 -7.10 -8.64
N ILE A 274 9.49 -7.94 -9.01
CA ILE A 274 8.75 -7.77 -10.27
C ILE A 274 7.98 -6.44 -10.27
N GLU A 275 7.41 -6.07 -9.12
CA GLU A 275 6.80 -4.75 -8.90
C GLU A 275 7.75 -3.59 -9.23
N ASP A 276 8.98 -3.61 -8.71
CA ASP A 276 9.99 -2.58 -9.00
C ASP A 276 10.27 -2.47 -10.52
N LEU A 277 10.36 -3.61 -11.22
CA LEU A 277 10.57 -3.61 -12.67
C LEU A 277 9.38 -3.03 -13.43
N TRP A 278 8.17 -3.37 -13.01
CA TRP A 278 6.94 -2.85 -13.61
C TRP A 278 6.84 -1.34 -13.45
N LEU A 279 7.09 -0.81 -12.24
CA LEU A 279 7.14 0.63 -11.99
C LEU A 279 8.19 1.32 -12.87
N SER A 280 9.40 0.75 -12.95
CA SER A 280 10.48 1.33 -13.76
C SER A 280 10.13 1.35 -15.25
N ALA A 281 9.54 0.28 -15.78
CA ALA A 281 9.14 0.20 -17.18
C ALA A 281 8.02 1.21 -17.53
N LEU A 282 7.01 1.33 -16.66
CA LEU A 282 5.91 2.28 -16.82
C LEU A 282 6.40 3.74 -16.73
N GLN A 283 7.29 4.04 -15.79
CA GLN A 283 7.88 5.37 -15.63
C GLN A 283 8.73 5.78 -16.85
N LYS A 284 9.45 4.85 -17.48
CA LYS A 284 10.24 5.09 -18.70
C LYS A 284 9.41 5.18 -19.98
N HIS A 285 8.07 5.06 -19.89
CA HIS A 285 7.17 4.96 -21.05
C HIS A 285 7.50 3.77 -21.97
N SER A 286 8.05 2.69 -21.42
CA SER A 286 8.50 1.50 -22.18
C SER A 286 7.41 0.43 -22.19
N ASN A 287 6.36 0.64 -22.99
CA ASN A 287 5.22 -0.30 -23.06
C ASN A 287 5.65 -1.73 -23.39
N THR A 288 6.57 -1.88 -24.35
CA THR A 288 7.10 -3.20 -24.75
C THR A 288 7.82 -3.91 -23.61
N GLU A 289 8.59 -3.19 -22.80
CA GLU A 289 9.30 -3.78 -21.65
C GLU A 289 8.31 -4.23 -20.58
N PHE A 290 7.32 -3.38 -20.26
CA PHE A 290 6.26 -3.74 -19.32
C PHE A 290 5.47 -4.96 -19.80
N ASP A 291 5.05 -4.99 -21.06
CA ASP A 291 4.27 -6.10 -21.62
C ASP A 291 5.08 -7.41 -21.56
N ASN A 292 6.38 -7.38 -21.87
CA ASN A 292 7.27 -8.54 -21.73
C ASN A 292 7.36 -9.04 -20.28
N LEU A 293 7.41 -8.13 -19.30
CA LEU A 293 7.44 -8.49 -17.88
C LEU A 293 6.12 -9.10 -17.41
N VAL A 294 4.98 -8.61 -17.94
CA VAL A 294 3.66 -9.19 -17.71
C VAL A 294 3.57 -10.61 -18.28
N PHE A 295 4.05 -10.82 -19.52
CA PHE A 295 4.12 -12.16 -20.12
C PHE A 295 5.00 -13.12 -19.29
N ALA A 296 6.15 -12.64 -18.81
CA ALA A 296 7.04 -13.43 -17.97
C ALA A 296 6.37 -13.82 -16.64
N TYR A 297 5.63 -12.89 -16.01
CA TYR A 297 4.86 -13.15 -14.80
C TYR A 297 3.76 -14.19 -15.02
N PHE A 298 2.94 -14.04 -16.07
CA PHE A 298 1.88 -15.01 -16.38
C PHE A 298 2.45 -16.40 -16.70
N SER A 299 3.53 -16.46 -17.48
CA SER A 299 4.24 -17.71 -17.77
C SER A 299 4.77 -18.37 -16.50
N PHE A 300 5.31 -17.58 -15.57
CA PHE A 300 5.74 -18.08 -14.26
C PHE A 300 4.58 -18.69 -13.47
N LEU A 301 3.43 -18.01 -13.39
CA LEU A 301 2.24 -18.55 -12.71
C LEU A 301 1.78 -19.87 -13.31
N GLN A 302 1.78 -20.00 -14.65
CA GLN A 302 1.47 -21.27 -15.33
C GLN A 302 2.41 -22.41 -14.95
N THR A 303 3.70 -22.11 -14.74
CA THR A 303 4.66 -23.14 -14.30
C THR A 303 4.53 -23.49 -12.82
N ARG A 304 4.06 -22.54 -12.01
CA ARG A 304 4.03 -22.65 -10.56
C ARG A 304 2.76 -23.30 -10.05
N LEU A 305 1.62 -22.92 -10.61
CA LEU A 305 0.30 -23.43 -10.22
C LEU A 305 -0.03 -24.67 -11.05
N LYS A 306 0.21 -25.83 -10.45
CA LYS A 306 -0.01 -27.13 -11.10
C LYS A 306 -1.38 -27.71 -10.73
N PRO A 307 -2.09 -28.35 -11.68
CA PRO A 307 -3.35 -29.01 -11.38
C PRO A 307 -3.20 -30.08 -10.29
N GLY A 308 -4.06 -30.04 -9.28
CA GLY A 308 -4.13 -31.03 -8.20
C GLY A 308 -3.08 -30.88 -7.09
N GLU A 309 -2.17 -29.92 -7.18
CA GLU A 309 -1.25 -29.55 -6.10
C GLU A 309 -1.81 -28.35 -5.32
N ARG A 310 -1.42 -28.18 -4.05
CA ARG A 310 -1.79 -26.96 -3.32
C ARG A 310 -1.13 -25.74 -3.96
N CYS A 311 -1.90 -24.67 -4.08
CA CYS A 311 -1.52 -23.45 -4.77
C CYS A 311 -0.97 -22.42 -3.79
N GLU A 312 0.23 -21.90 -4.06
CA GLU A 312 0.81 -20.76 -3.33
C GLU A 312 -0.03 -19.51 -3.58
N VAL A 313 -0.43 -18.83 -2.50
CA VAL A 313 -1.31 -17.65 -2.56
C VAL A 313 -0.50 -16.37 -2.71
N ASP A 314 0.68 -16.29 -2.12
CA ASP A 314 1.46 -15.04 -2.00
C ASP A 314 2.33 -14.74 -3.24
N LEU A 315 1.88 -15.15 -4.43
CA LEU A 315 2.57 -14.94 -5.71
C LEU A 315 2.32 -13.54 -6.30
N ASN A 316 2.28 -12.52 -5.44
CA ASN A 316 2.11 -11.11 -5.86
C ASN A 316 3.45 -10.52 -6.35
N PRO A 317 3.43 -9.52 -7.26
CA PRO A 317 4.66 -8.97 -7.86
C PRO A 317 5.73 -8.42 -6.89
N ASP A 318 5.34 -8.00 -5.69
CA ASP A 318 6.25 -7.55 -4.61
C ASP A 318 6.91 -8.71 -3.86
N ASN A 319 6.30 -9.90 -3.87
CA ASN A 319 6.82 -11.14 -3.29
C ASN A 319 7.59 -12.01 -4.31
N LEU A 320 7.87 -11.46 -5.49
CA LEU A 320 8.61 -12.14 -6.55
C LEU A 320 9.87 -11.36 -6.90
N LEU A 321 11.02 -12.02 -6.82
CA LEU A 321 12.31 -11.44 -7.22
C LEU A 321 12.66 -11.85 -8.66
N TYR A 322 13.24 -10.92 -9.39
CA TYR A 322 13.86 -11.19 -10.68
C TYR A 322 15.37 -11.34 -10.50
N THR A 323 15.89 -12.54 -10.73
CA THR A 323 17.31 -12.85 -10.54
C THR A 323 18.17 -12.35 -11.70
N ARG A 324 19.49 -12.27 -11.49
CA ARG A 324 20.45 -11.89 -12.54
C ARG A 324 20.48 -12.87 -13.71
N GLU A 325 20.08 -14.12 -13.47
CA GLU A 325 19.94 -15.18 -14.47
C GLU A 325 18.62 -15.09 -15.24
N GLY A 326 17.81 -14.06 -15.00
CA GLY A 326 16.53 -13.84 -15.69
C GLY A 326 15.41 -14.76 -15.23
N LYS A 327 15.46 -15.26 -13.98
CA LYS A 327 14.45 -16.14 -13.41
C LYS A 327 13.60 -15.40 -12.38
N ILE A 328 12.33 -15.78 -12.29
CA ILE A 328 11.41 -15.33 -11.23
C ILE A 328 11.50 -16.31 -10.07
N VAL A 329 11.76 -15.80 -8.86
CA VAL A 329 11.87 -16.59 -7.64
C VAL A 329 10.93 -16.03 -6.57
N PRO A 330 10.05 -16.84 -5.98
CA PRO A 330 9.17 -16.39 -4.90
C PRO A 330 9.95 -16.22 -3.59
N ILE A 331 9.56 -15.20 -2.84
CA ILE A 331 9.99 -14.93 -1.47
C ILE A 331 8.75 -14.68 -0.61
N ASP A 332 8.92 -14.75 0.70
CA ASP A 332 7.87 -14.48 1.68
C ASP A 332 6.55 -15.24 1.47
N GLN A 333 6.65 -16.55 1.18
CA GLN A 333 5.47 -17.39 0.95
C GLN A 333 4.91 -17.90 2.28
N GLU A 334 3.71 -17.42 2.66
CA GLU A 334 3.07 -17.72 3.94
C GLU A 334 1.85 -18.64 3.79
N TRP A 335 1.20 -18.66 2.62
CA TRP A 335 -0.09 -19.31 2.45
C TRP A 335 -0.15 -20.22 1.23
N ASN A 336 -0.70 -21.41 1.48
CA ASN A 336 -1.18 -22.32 0.44
C ASN A 336 -2.69 -22.45 0.52
N CYS A 337 -3.34 -22.63 -0.62
CA CYS A 337 -4.75 -22.97 -0.73
C CYS A 337 -4.95 -24.28 -1.48
N ARG A 338 -6.18 -24.81 -1.43
CA ARG A 338 -6.58 -25.94 -2.26
C ARG A 338 -6.54 -25.59 -3.75
N PRO A 339 -6.20 -26.56 -4.63
CA PRO A 339 -6.10 -26.31 -6.08
C PRO A 339 -7.39 -25.78 -6.70
N GLU A 340 -8.55 -26.14 -6.16
CA GLU A 340 -9.85 -25.74 -6.70
C GLU A 340 -10.20 -24.27 -6.41
N LEU A 341 -9.46 -23.61 -5.51
CA LEU A 341 -9.78 -22.25 -5.05
C LEU A 341 -9.05 -21.16 -5.83
N LEU A 342 -7.92 -21.47 -6.47
CA LEU A 342 -7.08 -20.46 -7.11
C LEU A 342 -6.57 -20.94 -8.47
N SER A 343 -7.18 -20.42 -9.54
CA SER A 343 -6.70 -20.63 -10.91
C SER A 343 -5.51 -19.71 -11.25
N VAL A 344 -4.84 -20.01 -12.37
CA VAL A 344 -3.74 -19.17 -12.89
C VAL A 344 -4.25 -17.77 -13.23
N GLU A 345 -5.42 -17.69 -13.84
CA GLU A 345 -6.11 -16.47 -14.25
C GLU A 345 -6.47 -15.62 -13.03
N THR A 346 -7.03 -16.24 -11.99
CA THR A 346 -7.37 -15.57 -10.73
C THR A 346 -6.12 -15.06 -10.02
N ALA A 347 -5.06 -15.87 -9.95
CA ALA A 347 -3.77 -15.48 -9.36
C ALA A 347 -3.12 -14.32 -10.14
N PHE A 348 -3.25 -14.32 -11.47
CA PHE A 348 -2.76 -13.24 -12.31
C PHE A 348 -3.52 -11.94 -12.05
N CYS A 349 -4.85 -11.96 -12.10
CA CYS A 349 -5.69 -10.79 -11.79
C CYS A 349 -5.43 -10.28 -10.37
N ARG A 350 -5.24 -11.19 -9.41
CA ARG A 350 -4.83 -10.84 -8.04
C ARG A 350 -3.51 -10.07 -8.02
N GLY A 351 -2.48 -10.58 -8.70
CA GLY A 351 -1.18 -9.92 -8.77
C GLY A 351 -1.25 -8.52 -9.37
N ILE A 352 -2.01 -8.35 -10.46
CA ILE A 352 -2.23 -7.03 -11.07
C ILE A 352 -3.00 -6.10 -10.13
N LEU A 353 -4.07 -6.59 -9.48
CA LEU A 353 -4.86 -5.78 -8.56
C LEU A 353 -4.04 -5.30 -7.37
N TYR A 354 -3.25 -6.19 -6.75
CA TYR A 354 -2.37 -5.82 -5.63
C TYR A 354 -1.29 -4.84 -6.06
N PHE A 355 -0.71 -5.02 -7.26
CA PHE A 355 0.22 -4.05 -7.85
C PHE A 355 -0.43 -2.67 -8.00
N LEU A 356 -1.62 -2.60 -8.61
CA LEU A 356 -2.34 -1.34 -8.80
C LEU A 356 -2.70 -0.68 -7.47
N ALA A 357 -3.27 -1.44 -6.53
CA ALA A 357 -3.74 -0.94 -5.25
C ALA A 357 -2.60 -0.42 -4.36
N ARG A 358 -1.50 -1.17 -4.27
CA ARG A 358 -0.34 -0.79 -3.45
C ARG A 358 0.41 0.40 -4.02
N ASN A 359 0.43 0.55 -5.35
CA ASN A 359 1.16 1.62 -6.03
C ASN A 359 0.28 2.76 -6.52
N ALA A 360 -0.98 2.82 -6.10
CA ALA A 360 -1.99 3.75 -6.61
C ALA A 360 -1.52 5.20 -6.70
N LEU A 361 -0.98 5.75 -5.60
CA LEU A 361 -0.50 7.13 -5.55
C LEU A 361 0.69 7.38 -6.49
N ARG A 362 1.64 6.45 -6.55
CA ARG A 362 2.82 6.56 -7.43
C ARG A 362 2.42 6.45 -8.91
N LEU A 363 1.48 5.56 -9.22
CA LEU A 363 0.99 5.37 -10.58
C LEU A 363 0.23 6.60 -11.10
N ASP A 364 -0.45 7.34 -10.23
CA ASP A 364 -1.14 8.58 -10.62
C ASP A 364 -0.21 9.68 -11.13
N GLU A 365 1.05 9.66 -10.69
CA GLU A 365 2.10 10.57 -11.12
C GLU A 365 2.66 10.23 -12.50
N PHE A 366 2.42 9.02 -13.02
CA PHE A 366 2.97 8.56 -14.30
C PHE A 366 2.05 8.93 -15.47
N PRO A 367 2.41 9.90 -16.33
CA PRO A 367 1.51 10.30 -17.43
C PRO A 367 1.30 9.16 -18.45
N SER A 368 2.25 8.23 -18.57
CA SER A 368 2.17 7.02 -19.40
C SER A 368 0.95 6.19 -19.09
N ILE A 369 0.61 6.02 -17.80
CA ILE A 369 -0.43 5.05 -17.44
C ILE A 369 -1.79 5.53 -17.93
N ARG A 370 -2.04 6.84 -17.86
CA ARG A 370 -3.27 7.48 -18.33
C ARG A 370 -3.45 7.39 -19.84
N SER A 371 -2.36 7.22 -20.60
CA SER A 371 -2.42 6.96 -22.04
C SER A 371 -2.83 5.53 -22.38
N ARG A 372 -2.64 4.60 -21.43
CA ARG A 372 -2.94 3.17 -21.59
C ARG A 372 -4.34 2.83 -21.09
N ALA A 373 -4.74 3.42 -19.96
CA ALA A 373 -6.02 3.17 -19.31
C ALA A 373 -6.43 4.37 -18.45
N ARG A 374 -7.74 4.58 -18.29
CA ARG A 374 -8.33 5.62 -17.44
C ARG A 374 -8.58 5.13 -16.02
N SER A 375 -8.89 3.84 -15.85
CA SER A 375 -9.18 3.22 -14.56
C SER A 375 -8.42 1.92 -14.35
N PHE A 376 -8.45 1.41 -13.12
CA PHE A 376 -7.88 0.12 -12.77
C PHE A 376 -8.55 -1.03 -13.54
N ARG A 377 -9.87 -0.96 -13.75
CA ARG A 377 -10.62 -1.90 -14.60
C ARG A 377 -10.07 -1.93 -16.03
N GLU A 378 -9.98 -0.78 -16.69
CA GLU A 378 -9.50 -0.69 -18.07
C GLU A 378 -8.04 -1.18 -18.18
N PHE A 379 -7.21 -0.88 -17.18
CA PHE A 379 -5.83 -1.38 -17.15
C PHE A 379 -5.78 -2.89 -17.03
N LEU A 380 -6.58 -3.48 -16.13
CA LEU A 380 -6.66 -4.91 -15.94
C LEU A 380 -7.14 -5.60 -17.22
N GLU A 381 -8.18 -5.07 -17.88
CA GLU A 381 -8.67 -5.59 -19.16
C GLU A 381 -7.59 -5.57 -20.24
N VAL A 382 -6.83 -4.48 -20.37
CA VAL A 382 -5.71 -4.39 -21.32
C VAL A 382 -4.68 -5.48 -21.03
N VAL A 383 -4.32 -5.67 -19.77
CA VAL A 383 -3.31 -6.65 -19.35
C VAL A 383 -3.80 -8.09 -19.49
N CYS A 384 -5.06 -8.39 -19.17
CA CYS A 384 -5.69 -9.69 -19.41
C CYS A 384 -5.74 -10.04 -20.90
N ASN A 385 -6.07 -9.06 -21.75
CA ASN A 385 -6.09 -9.24 -23.20
C ASN A 385 -4.73 -9.61 -23.77
N LEU A 386 -3.63 -9.08 -23.21
CA LEU A 386 -2.27 -9.45 -23.64
C LEU A 386 -2.00 -10.94 -23.47
N VAL A 387 -2.45 -11.53 -22.37
CA VAL A 387 -2.22 -12.94 -22.03
C VAL A 387 -3.40 -13.86 -22.36
N SER A 388 -4.41 -13.35 -23.05
CA SER A 388 -5.64 -14.08 -23.44
C SER A 388 -6.43 -14.64 -22.24
N VAL A 389 -6.53 -13.86 -21.15
CA VAL A 389 -7.35 -14.17 -19.97
C VAL A 389 -8.71 -13.49 -20.07
N ASP A 390 -9.78 -14.21 -19.73
CA ASP A 390 -11.11 -13.62 -19.58
C ASP A 390 -11.18 -12.80 -18.28
N CYS A 391 -11.15 -11.48 -18.43
CA CYS A 391 -11.07 -10.53 -17.32
C CYS A 391 -12.28 -10.65 -16.38
N GLU A 392 -13.50 -10.68 -16.92
CA GLU A 392 -14.72 -10.63 -16.10
C GLU A 392 -14.86 -11.88 -15.23
N SER A 393 -14.71 -13.07 -15.84
CA SER A 393 -14.75 -14.32 -15.07
C SER A 393 -13.66 -14.38 -14.00
N ALA A 394 -12.43 -13.96 -14.32
CA ALA A 394 -11.32 -14.00 -13.37
C ALA A 394 -11.49 -12.98 -12.22
N VAL A 395 -12.15 -11.85 -12.46
CA VAL A 395 -12.45 -10.84 -11.42
C VAL A 395 -13.53 -11.33 -10.47
N ASP A 396 -14.57 -11.98 -10.98
CA ASP A 396 -15.63 -12.57 -10.14
C ASP A 396 -15.08 -13.69 -9.23
N ASP A 397 -14.24 -14.56 -9.80
CA ASP A 397 -13.54 -15.61 -9.05
C ASP A 397 -12.58 -14.99 -8.01
N LEU A 398 -11.88 -13.92 -8.37
CA LEU A 398 -11.00 -13.20 -7.46
C LEU A 398 -11.75 -12.61 -6.27
N GLY A 399 -12.90 -11.96 -6.50
CA GLY A 399 -13.72 -11.40 -5.43
C GLY A 399 -14.14 -12.47 -4.41
N SER A 400 -14.58 -13.62 -4.91
CA SER A 400 -14.97 -14.78 -4.10
C SER A 400 -13.79 -15.37 -3.33
N PHE A 401 -12.65 -15.58 -4.00
CA PHE A 401 -11.42 -16.08 -3.38
C PHE A 401 -10.94 -15.17 -2.25
N GLU A 402 -10.85 -13.87 -2.51
CA GLU A 402 -10.38 -12.86 -1.56
C GLU A 402 -11.28 -12.78 -0.31
N GLN A 403 -12.60 -12.91 -0.48
CA GLN A 403 -13.53 -12.97 0.64
C GLN A 403 -13.31 -14.22 1.48
N LEU A 404 -13.16 -15.39 0.86
CA LEU A 404 -12.88 -16.65 1.54
C LEU A 404 -11.54 -16.62 2.28
N PHE A 405 -10.48 -16.15 1.62
CA PHE A 405 -9.13 -16.08 2.18
C PHE A 405 -9.07 -15.16 3.39
N ARG A 406 -9.63 -13.94 3.31
CA ARG A 406 -9.68 -13.03 4.46
C ARG A 406 -10.50 -13.60 5.61
N SER A 407 -11.67 -14.19 5.32
CA SER A 407 -12.52 -14.81 6.34
C SER A 407 -11.81 -15.92 7.11
N ALA A 408 -10.96 -16.69 6.41
CA ALA A 408 -10.23 -17.80 6.96
C ALA A 408 -8.97 -17.38 7.74
N THR A 409 -8.32 -16.27 7.38
CA THR A 409 -7.00 -15.90 7.90
C THR A 409 -7.01 -14.68 8.84
N LEU A 410 -7.99 -13.79 8.69
CA LEU A 410 -8.09 -12.54 9.43
C LEU A 410 -9.21 -12.58 10.47
N ALA A 411 -8.87 -12.24 11.71
CA ALA A 411 -9.84 -12.04 12.77
C ALA A 411 -10.56 -10.70 12.60
N SER A 412 -9.87 -9.67 12.13
CA SER A 412 -10.47 -8.37 11.88
C SER A 412 -9.86 -7.70 10.66
N PHE A 413 -10.71 -7.16 9.79
CA PHE A 413 -10.28 -6.48 8.57
C PHE A 413 -11.34 -5.51 8.07
N GLY A 414 -10.91 -4.53 7.28
CA GLY A 414 -11.78 -3.61 6.56
C GLY A 414 -11.27 -3.50 5.14
N VAL A 415 -12.15 -3.70 4.17
CA VAL A 415 -11.80 -3.63 2.75
C VAL A 415 -12.93 -3.03 1.94
N VAL A 416 -12.56 -2.41 0.84
CA VAL A 416 -13.47 -2.14 -0.27
C VAL A 416 -13.53 -3.40 -1.15
N GLU A 417 -14.71 -3.75 -1.66
CA GLU A 417 -14.83 -4.87 -2.60
C GLU A 417 -14.01 -4.66 -3.88
N VAL A 418 -13.52 -5.75 -4.47
CA VAL A 418 -12.69 -5.75 -5.70
C VAL A 418 -13.37 -4.98 -6.82
N SER A 419 -14.68 -5.19 -7.01
CA SER A 419 -15.50 -4.50 -8.00
C SER A 419 -15.40 -2.98 -7.88
N THR A 420 -15.47 -2.46 -6.65
CA THR A 420 -15.41 -1.03 -6.37
C THR A 420 -13.98 -0.50 -6.50
N LEU A 421 -12.97 -1.26 -6.07
CA LEU A 421 -11.56 -0.88 -6.20
C LEU A 421 -11.14 -0.72 -7.67
N LEU A 422 -11.68 -1.56 -8.56
CA LEU A 422 -11.43 -1.50 -10.00
C LEU A 422 -12.00 -0.24 -10.67
N GLU A 423 -13.00 0.41 -10.06
CA GLU A 423 -13.57 1.67 -10.57
C GLU A 423 -12.70 2.90 -10.26
N ARG A 424 -11.61 2.74 -9.50
CA ARG A 424 -10.64 3.82 -9.27
C ARG A 424 -10.05 4.31 -10.59
N CYS A 425 -10.01 5.62 -10.79
CA CYS A 425 -9.34 6.25 -11.92
C CYS A 425 -7.87 6.57 -11.61
N PHE A 426 -7.03 6.57 -12.65
CA PHE A 426 -5.67 7.09 -12.51
C PHE A 426 -5.70 8.61 -12.44
N GLY A 427 -4.97 9.17 -11.47
CA GLY A 427 -4.95 10.59 -11.14
C GLY A 427 -5.80 10.97 -9.94
N ASP A 428 -6.42 10.01 -9.28
CA ASP A 428 -7.16 10.22 -8.03
C ASP A 428 -6.20 10.22 -6.83
N SER A 429 -5.59 11.38 -6.59
CA SER A 429 -4.60 11.58 -5.53
C SER A 429 -5.19 11.69 -4.12
N ASP A 430 -6.47 12.04 -4.03
CA ASP A 430 -7.12 12.27 -2.73
C ASP A 430 -7.60 10.94 -2.14
N LEU A 431 -7.11 10.63 -0.94
CA LEU A 431 -7.49 9.45 -0.16
C LEU A 431 -8.55 9.80 0.88
N LEU A 432 -9.46 8.84 1.07
CA LEU A 432 -10.54 8.83 2.04
C LEU A 432 -10.31 7.66 2.99
N GLU A 433 -10.43 7.92 4.29
CA GLU A 433 -10.43 6.89 5.32
C GLU A 433 -11.82 6.76 5.97
N VAL A 434 -12.44 5.60 5.82
CA VAL A 434 -13.69 5.25 6.49
C VAL A 434 -13.39 4.32 7.66
N VAL A 435 -13.96 4.57 8.83
CA VAL A 435 -13.70 3.79 10.04
C VAL A 435 -14.98 3.11 10.50
N GLY A 436 -14.97 1.79 10.58
CA GLY A 436 -15.98 1.01 11.26
C GLY A 436 -15.59 0.81 12.72
N ILE A 437 -16.49 1.18 13.63
CA ILE A 437 -16.31 1.02 15.07
C ILE A 437 -17.38 0.09 15.60
N LEU A 438 -16.95 -0.96 16.31
CA LEU A 438 -17.81 -1.84 17.05
C LEU A 438 -17.64 -1.57 18.55
N GLN A 439 -18.74 -1.32 19.23
CA GLN A 439 -18.76 -1.07 20.67
C GLN A 439 -19.42 -2.23 21.42
N SER A 440 -18.74 -2.71 22.45
CA SER A 440 -19.21 -3.73 23.40
C SER A 440 -18.98 -3.26 24.83
N THR A 441 -19.85 -3.67 25.76
CA THR A 441 -19.86 -3.19 27.14
C THR A 441 -18.61 -3.52 27.94
N CYS A 442 -17.93 -4.64 27.64
CA CYS A 442 -16.77 -5.07 28.44
C CYS A 442 -15.48 -5.32 27.64
N SER A 443 -15.53 -5.46 26.31
CA SER A 443 -14.32 -5.62 25.47
C SER A 443 -13.77 -4.29 24.91
N GLY A 444 -14.45 -3.18 25.19
CA GLY A 444 -14.05 -1.85 24.75
C GLY A 444 -14.44 -1.55 23.30
N LEU A 445 -13.75 -0.58 22.69
CA LEU A 445 -13.98 -0.16 21.31
C LEU A 445 -13.05 -0.91 20.35
N ARG A 446 -13.63 -1.59 19.36
CA ARG A 446 -12.87 -2.16 18.24
C ARG A 446 -13.01 -1.25 17.03
N ARG A 447 -11.91 -0.99 16.35
CA ARG A 447 -11.86 -0.11 15.18
C ARG A 447 -11.19 -0.81 14.02
N VAL A 448 -11.76 -0.61 12.84
CA VAL A 448 -11.23 -1.08 11.58
C VAL A 448 -11.32 0.07 10.58
N LEU A 449 -10.22 0.34 9.89
CA LEU A 449 -10.10 1.45 8.95
C LEU A 449 -9.99 0.92 7.52
N ILE A 450 -10.66 1.62 6.59
CA ILE A 450 -10.64 1.35 5.15
C ILE A 450 -10.17 2.62 4.43
N PRO A 451 -8.94 2.63 3.89
CA PRO A 451 -8.48 3.71 3.03
C PRO A 451 -8.84 3.41 1.57
N PHE A 452 -9.39 4.38 0.85
CA PHE A 452 -9.66 4.28 -0.59
C PHE A 452 -9.79 5.67 -1.24
N PRO A 453 -9.76 5.79 -2.58
CA PRO A 453 -9.82 7.08 -3.26
C PRO A 453 -11.18 7.76 -3.14
N VAL A 454 -11.14 9.08 -3.03
CA VAL A 454 -12.33 9.95 -2.88
C VAL A 454 -13.29 9.82 -4.08
N SER A 455 -12.76 9.73 -5.30
CA SER A 455 -13.55 9.58 -6.54
C SER A 455 -14.48 8.37 -6.52
N THR A 456 -14.00 7.23 -6.00
CA THR A 456 -14.72 5.97 -5.90
C THR A 456 -15.90 6.08 -4.93
N ALA A 457 -15.79 6.94 -3.90
CA ALA A 457 -16.85 7.20 -2.92
C ALA A 457 -18.11 7.84 -3.55
N ARG A 458 -17.95 8.56 -4.67
CA ARG A 458 -19.06 9.28 -5.33
C ARG A 458 -20.08 8.35 -5.96
N ILE A 459 -19.62 7.32 -6.66
CA ILE A 459 -20.45 6.46 -7.53
C ILE A 459 -21.19 5.40 -6.69
N GLY A 460 -20.67 5.12 -5.49
CA GLY A 460 -21.15 4.11 -4.57
C GLY A 460 -20.08 3.05 -4.37
N CYS A 461 -19.68 2.84 -3.12
CA CYS A 461 -18.69 1.86 -2.71
C CYS A 461 -19.31 0.77 -1.84
N TYR A 462 -18.83 -0.45 -2.03
CA TYR A 462 -19.15 -1.58 -1.17
C TYR A 462 -18.02 -1.78 -0.16
N LEU A 463 -18.36 -1.58 1.10
CA LEU A 463 -17.46 -1.69 2.24
C LEU A 463 -17.76 -2.99 2.99
N GLN A 464 -16.71 -3.72 3.33
CA GLN A 464 -16.80 -4.91 4.17
C GLN A 464 -15.92 -4.73 5.41
N PHE A 465 -16.48 -4.98 6.58
CA PHE A 465 -15.77 -5.03 7.85
C PHE A 465 -15.95 -6.39 8.49
N GLN A 466 -14.93 -6.86 9.19
CA GLN A 466 -15.01 -8.00 10.07
C GLN A 466 -14.40 -7.67 11.43
N PHE A 467 -15.09 -8.08 12.48
CA PHE A 467 -14.66 -7.95 13.87
C PHE A 467 -14.75 -9.33 14.52
N TYR A 468 -13.73 -9.69 15.29
CA TYR A 468 -13.76 -10.92 16.08
C TYR A 468 -14.02 -10.57 17.54
N GLU A 469 -15.12 -11.10 18.09
CA GLU A 469 -15.53 -10.80 19.46
C GLU A 469 -15.67 -12.11 20.27
N THR A 470 -15.12 -12.10 21.48
CA THR A 470 -15.21 -13.22 22.41
C THR A 470 -16.14 -12.86 23.58
N GLY A 471 -17.16 -13.69 23.77
CA GLY A 471 -17.96 -13.78 24.99
C GLY A 471 -19.04 -12.72 25.22
N LEU A 472 -19.20 -11.72 24.35
CA LEU A 472 -20.12 -10.59 24.59
C LEU A 472 -20.82 -10.09 23.32
N TRP A 473 -22.07 -9.66 23.47
CA TRP A 473 -22.89 -9.12 22.39
C TRP A 473 -22.49 -7.68 22.04
N PRO A 474 -22.35 -7.33 20.74
CA PRO A 474 -22.10 -5.96 20.33
C PRO A 474 -23.36 -5.09 20.55
N GLU A 475 -23.20 -3.91 21.15
CA GLU A 475 -24.33 -2.99 21.36
C GLU A 475 -24.54 -2.04 20.19
N ARG A 476 -23.43 -1.59 19.58
CA ARG A 476 -23.46 -0.53 18.56
C ARG A 476 -22.42 -0.77 17.50
N PHE A 477 -22.80 -0.42 16.28
CA PHE A 477 -21.88 -0.26 15.16
C PHE A 477 -21.94 1.18 14.67
N THR A 478 -20.79 1.82 14.50
CA THR A 478 -20.68 3.20 14.02
C THR A 478 -19.78 3.24 12.81
N LEU A 479 -20.27 3.86 11.74
CA LEU A 479 -19.49 4.17 10.54
C LEU A 479 -19.09 5.64 10.59
N LEU A 480 -17.79 5.92 10.67
CA LEU A 480 -17.22 7.26 10.63
C LEU A 480 -16.58 7.56 9.28
N PHE A 481 -16.72 8.81 8.85
CA PHE A 481 -16.15 9.33 7.62
C PHE A 481 -15.77 10.81 7.80
N PRO A 482 -14.87 11.34 6.96
CA PRO A 482 -14.50 12.74 7.01
C PRO A 482 -15.70 13.66 6.76
N SER A 483 -15.84 14.67 7.60
CA SER A 483 -16.97 15.59 7.61
C SER A 483 -17.02 16.50 6.37
N TRP A 484 -15.89 16.71 5.70
CA TRP A 484 -15.78 17.56 4.52
C TRP A 484 -16.41 16.94 3.25
N LEU A 485 -16.72 15.63 3.26
CA LEU A 485 -17.39 14.94 2.16
C LEU A 485 -18.90 15.19 2.08
N GLY A 486 -19.50 15.81 3.11
CA GLY A 486 -20.95 15.94 3.23
C GLY A 486 -21.62 14.70 3.83
N GLU A 487 -22.94 14.62 3.72
CA GLU A 487 -23.72 13.52 4.31
C GLU A 487 -23.55 12.23 3.49
N ALA A 488 -23.11 11.16 4.15
CA ALA A 488 -23.03 9.84 3.53
C ALA A 488 -24.43 9.26 3.31
N ARG A 489 -24.73 8.83 2.09
CA ARG A 489 -25.93 8.04 1.79
C ARG A 489 -25.59 6.56 1.88
N VAL A 490 -26.00 5.92 2.96
CA VAL A 490 -25.94 4.45 3.09
C VAL A 490 -27.16 3.86 2.39
N GLU A 491 -26.93 3.11 1.31
CA GLU A 491 -27.98 2.47 0.51
C GLU A 491 -28.49 1.19 1.14
N SER A 492 -27.59 0.41 1.74
CA SER A 492 -27.90 -0.81 2.47
C SER A 492 -26.83 -1.10 3.52
N LEU A 493 -27.24 -1.79 4.58
CA LEU A 493 -26.36 -2.27 5.64
C LEU A 493 -26.80 -3.67 6.06
N GLU A 494 -25.88 -4.61 6.07
CA GLU A 494 -26.08 -5.96 6.55
C GLU A 494 -25.02 -6.27 7.62
N ILE A 495 -25.46 -6.76 8.77
CA ILE A 495 -24.61 -7.24 9.87
C ILE A 495 -24.98 -8.68 10.13
N LYS A 496 -24.01 -9.56 9.93
CA LYS A 496 -24.14 -11.00 10.15
C LYS A 496 -23.17 -11.46 11.21
N GLY A 497 -23.67 -12.25 12.15
CA GLY A 497 -22.85 -12.99 13.08
C GLY A 497 -22.55 -14.38 12.54
N VAL A 498 -21.27 -14.72 12.43
CA VAL A 498 -20.76 -15.97 11.89
C VAL A 498 -20.10 -16.75 13.03
N GLY A 499 -20.68 -17.89 13.39
CA GLY A 499 -20.16 -18.83 14.37
C GLY A 499 -19.75 -20.17 13.75
N ASP A 500 -19.54 -21.20 14.57
CA ASP A 500 -19.12 -22.56 14.16
C ASP A 500 -20.21 -23.26 13.31
N GLY A 501 -20.29 -22.90 12.03
CA GLY A 501 -21.22 -23.47 11.04
C GLY A 501 -22.59 -22.80 10.98
N ASN A 502 -22.85 -21.79 11.82
CA ASN A 502 -24.10 -21.03 11.83
C ASN A 502 -23.86 -19.57 11.43
N VAL A 503 -24.73 -19.05 10.56
CA VAL A 503 -24.80 -17.63 10.23
C VAL A 503 -26.13 -17.11 10.78
N SER A 504 -26.05 -16.05 11.57
CA SER A 504 -27.20 -15.35 12.15
C SER A 504 -27.28 -13.93 11.61
N ASP A 505 -28.45 -13.53 11.14
CA ASP A 505 -28.69 -12.16 10.69
C ASP A 505 -28.97 -11.29 11.92
N ILE A 506 -28.11 -10.30 12.16
CA ILE A 506 -28.19 -9.40 13.32
C ILE A 506 -28.96 -8.14 12.95
N LEU A 507 -28.64 -7.58 11.79
CA LEU A 507 -29.29 -6.41 11.24
C LEU A 507 -29.27 -6.51 9.72
N GLU A 508 -30.41 -6.41 9.08
CA GLU A 508 -30.51 -6.42 7.62
C GLU A 508 -31.39 -5.23 7.18
N LEU A 509 -30.75 -4.21 6.61
CA LEU A 509 -31.40 -2.99 6.12
C LEU A 509 -31.14 -2.91 4.61
N LYS A 510 -32.19 -3.12 3.81
CA LYS A 510 -32.10 -3.30 2.35
C LYS A 510 -32.25 -2.01 1.58
N SER A 511 -32.67 -0.93 2.23
CA SER A 511 -32.92 0.35 1.58
C SER A 511 -32.44 1.55 2.38
N ALA A 512 -32.09 2.63 1.69
CA ALA A 512 -31.69 3.89 2.29
C ALA A 512 -32.76 4.52 3.22
N ALA A 513 -34.03 4.12 3.06
CA ALA A 513 -35.11 4.55 3.95
C ALA A 513 -35.07 3.77 5.28
N GLU A 514 -34.90 2.45 5.22
CA GLU A 514 -34.73 1.59 6.40
C GLU A 514 -33.48 1.97 7.20
N VAL A 515 -32.38 2.25 6.50
CA VAL A 515 -31.13 2.73 7.11
C VAL A 515 -31.36 4.03 7.88
N ARG A 516 -31.97 5.05 7.26
CA ARG A 516 -32.25 6.32 7.93
C ARG A 516 -33.21 6.21 9.11
N ALA A 517 -34.17 5.29 9.07
CA ALA A 517 -35.09 5.06 10.18
C ALA A 517 -34.42 4.39 11.38
N SER A 518 -33.35 3.62 11.15
CA SER A 518 -32.69 2.77 12.14
C SER A 518 -31.34 3.33 12.62
N SER A 519 -30.96 4.52 12.15
CA SER A 519 -29.66 5.12 12.42
C SER A 519 -29.75 6.48 13.12
N LYS A 520 -28.65 6.85 13.78
CA LYS A 520 -28.49 8.15 14.43
C LYS A 520 -27.24 8.83 13.92
N GLY A 521 -27.35 10.11 13.54
CA GLY A 521 -26.20 10.93 13.19
C GLY A 521 -25.31 11.21 14.41
N VAL A 522 -24.01 11.07 14.23
CA VAL A 522 -22.99 11.35 15.24
C VAL A 522 -22.10 12.47 14.72
N ILE A 523 -21.95 13.53 15.52
CA ILE A 523 -21.02 14.64 15.26
C ILE A 523 -20.05 14.67 16.44
N GLY A 524 -18.76 14.45 16.18
CA GLY A 524 -17.73 14.32 17.21
C GLY A 524 -17.67 15.57 18.11
N SER A 525 -18.12 15.44 19.36
CA SER A 525 -17.85 16.46 20.39
C SER A 525 -17.74 15.97 21.82
N ASN A 526 -17.93 14.68 22.15
CA ASN A 526 -17.81 14.22 23.53
C ASN A 526 -16.94 12.96 23.66
N ASN A 527 -15.74 13.20 24.22
CA ASN A 527 -14.82 12.28 24.88
C ASN A 527 -13.98 11.30 24.02
N GLU A 528 -12.66 11.42 24.24
CA GLU A 528 -11.58 10.45 24.02
C GLU A 528 -11.25 10.04 22.58
N ALA A 529 -10.36 10.80 21.92
CA ALA A 529 -9.42 10.31 20.89
C ALA A 529 -9.95 9.25 19.88
N VAL A 530 -11.21 9.37 19.43
CA VAL A 530 -11.84 8.35 18.56
C VAL A 530 -11.35 8.47 17.10
N TYR A 531 -10.73 9.59 16.74
CA TYR A 531 -10.28 9.86 15.38
C TYR A 531 -9.05 10.78 15.42
N ALA A 532 -7.89 10.26 15.02
CA ALA A 532 -6.69 11.06 14.80
C ALA A 532 -6.35 10.98 13.30
N HIS A 533 -7.19 11.60 12.47
CA HIS A 533 -6.81 11.85 11.08
C HIS A 533 -6.02 13.16 11.03
N PRO A 534 -4.89 13.24 10.31
CA PRO A 534 -4.08 14.46 10.25
C PRO A 534 -4.82 15.69 9.68
N GLN A 535 -5.96 15.48 9.01
CA GLN A 535 -6.68 16.54 8.28
C GLN A 535 -8.15 16.75 8.69
N ASP A 536 -8.70 15.99 9.65
CA ASP A 536 -10.08 16.22 10.09
C ASP A 536 -10.25 16.00 11.60
N GLU A 537 -10.42 17.10 12.32
CA GLU A 537 -10.59 17.12 13.78
C GLU A 537 -12.01 16.71 14.23
N LYS A 538 -12.98 16.64 13.31
CA LYS A 538 -14.40 16.38 13.65
C LYS A 538 -15.07 15.50 12.59
N PRO A 539 -14.83 14.18 12.59
CA PRO A 539 -15.48 13.27 11.65
C PRO A 539 -17.01 13.29 11.83
N ALA A 540 -17.71 13.05 10.74
CA ALA A 540 -19.14 12.75 10.73
C ALA A 540 -19.36 11.23 10.85
N GLY A 541 -20.47 10.83 11.44
CA GLY A 541 -20.75 9.41 11.65
C GLY A 541 -22.22 9.05 11.62
N ILE A 542 -22.47 7.77 11.36
CA ILE A 542 -23.79 7.15 11.43
C ILE A 542 -23.68 5.96 12.38
N GLU A 543 -24.47 5.98 13.46
CA GLU A 543 -24.52 4.95 14.49
C GLU A 543 -25.77 4.08 14.32
N PHE A 544 -25.60 2.79 14.52
CA PHE A 544 -26.63 1.75 14.47
C PHE A 544 -26.66 1.02 15.81
N ALA A 545 -27.83 0.99 16.46
CA ALA A 545 -28.04 0.19 17.66
C ALA A 545 -28.31 -1.26 17.26
N LEU A 546 -27.64 -2.20 17.92
CA LEU A 546 -27.76 -3.63 17.70
C LEU A 546 -28.58 -4.24 18.83
N SER A 547 -29.66 -4.94 18.50
CA SER A 547 -30.51 -5.60 19.49
C SER A 547 -30.02 -7.03 19.72
N GLU A 548 -29.97 -7.47 20.98
CA GLU A 548 -29.71 -8.89 21.30
C GLU A 548 -30.78 -9.77 20.65
N PRO A 549 -30.42 -10.76 19.82
CA PRO A 549 -31.36 -11.79 19.43
C PRO A 549 -31.72 -12.57 20.70
N GLY A 550 -33.01 -12.83 20.93
CA GLY A 550 -33.48 -13.60 22.09
C GLY A 550 -32.99 -15.06 22.17
N ALA A 551 -32.03 -15.45 21.32
CA ALA A 551 -31.39 -16.76 21.30
C ALA A 551 -29.96 -16.64 21.85
N GLN A 552 -29.55 -17.58 22.69
CA GLN A 552 -28.17 -17.70 23.17
C GLN A 552 -27.23 -17.83 21.97
N THR A 553 -26.53 -16.75 21.64
CA THR A 553 -25.48 -16.76 20.63
C THR A 553 -24.24 -17.40 21.22
N ASP A 554 -23.60 -18.27 20.43
CA ASP A 554 -22.36 -18.95 20.81
C ASP A 554 -21.32 -17.93 21.27
N SER A 555 -20.55 -18.30 22.30
CA SER A 555 -19.60 -17.40 22.98
C SER A 555 -18.44 -16.92 22.11
N ASN A 556 -18.29 -17.41 20.88
CA ASN A 556 -17.23 -17.02 19.94
C ASN A 556 -17.88 -16.68 18.59
N GLN A 557 -18.15 -15.40 18.35
CA GLN A 557 -18.84 -14.96 17.13
C GLN A 557 -18.02 -13.92 16.38
N THR A 558 -17.80 -14.17 15.09
CA THR A 558 -17.24 -13.19 14.16
C THR A 558 -18.38 -12.34 13.60
N LEU A 559 -18.27 -11.02 13.69
CA LEU A 559 -19.25 -10.09 13.15
C LEU A 559 -18.77 -9.58 11.81
N ARG A 560 -19.60 -9.75 10.78
CA ARG A 560 -19.35 -9.25 9.43
C ARG A 560 -20.36 -8.16 9.10
N VAL A 561 -19.84 -7.01 8.68
CA VAL A 561 -20.63 -5.87 8.25
C VAL A 561 -20.39 -5.64 6.77
N SER A 562 -21.46 -5.58 5.98
CA SER A 562 -21.44 -5.21 4.57
C SER A 562 -22.28 -3.95 4.40
N ALA A 563 -21.67 -2.88 3.91
CA ALA A 563 -22.34 -1.59 3.74
C ALA A 563 -22.15 -1.09 2.30
N LYS A 564 -23.24 -0.64 1.68
CA LYS A 564 -23.17 0.08 0.41
C LYS A 564 -23.35 1.56 0.68
N VAL A 565 -22.35 2.38 0.39
CA VAL A 565 -22.32 3.80 0.76
C VAL A 565 -21.99 4.65 -0.46
N ALA A 566 -22.60 5.82 -0.59
CA ALA A 566 -22.31 6.78 -1.63
C ALA A 566 -22.28 8.21 -1.07
N TRP A 567 -21.44 9.06 -1.65
CA TRP A 567 -21.41 10.50 -1.38
C TRP A 567 -21.82 11.28 -2.62
N PRO A 568 -23.13 11.32 -2.95
CA PRO A 568 -23.60 12.05 -4.13
C PRO A 568 -23.31 13.56 -4.03
N GLU A 569 -23.20 14.09 -2.81
CA GLU A 569 -22.97 15.51 -2.54
C GLU A 569 -21.50 15.93 -2.50
N MET A 570 -20.55 15.03 -2.77
CA MET A 570 -19.11 15.30 -2.71
C MET A 570 -18.66 16.46 -3.64
N ILE A 571 -19.48 16.83 -4.63
CA ILE A 571 -19.29 17.98 -5.53
C ILE A 571 -19.67 19.31 -4.86
N TYR A 572 -20.30 19.29 -3.69
CA TYR A 572 -20.99 20.43 -3.06
C TYR A 572 -20.52 20.71 -1.62
N GLY A 573 -19.34 20.22 -1.22
CA GLY A 573 -18.70 20.63 0.04
C GLY A 573 -18.60 22.17 0.21
N ARG A 574 -18.17 22.66 1.37
CA ARG A 574 -18.29 24.10 1.74
C ARG A 574 -17.77 25.11 0.71
N ASP A 575 -16.77 24.76 -0.11
CA ASP A 575 -16.19 25.62 -1.16
C ASP A 575 -16.43 25.11 -2.60
N ALA A 576 -17.18 24.02 -2.75
CA ALA A 576 -17.22 23.27 -4.01
C ALA A 576 -18.17 23.88 -5.04
N GLU A 577 -19.23 24.59 -4.61
CA GLU A 577 -20.06 25.41 -5.49
C GLU A 577 -19.23 26.50 -6.18
N LYS A 578 -18.31 27.15 -5.45
CA LYS A 578 -17.41 28.17 -6.00
C LYS A 578 -16.46 27.58 -7.04
N LYS A 579 -15.78 26.46 -6.72
CA LYS A 579 -14.87 25.78 -7.67
C LYS A 579 -15.60 25.22 -8.90
N LEU A 580 -16.83 24.72 -8.74
CA LEU A 580 -17.65 24.24 -9.86
C LEU A 580 -18.08 25.40 -10.76
N ILE A 581 -18.54 26.51 -10.19
CA ILE A 581 -18.89 27.72 -10.95
C ILE A 581 -17.64 28.25 -11.66
N ASP A 582 -16.50 28.35 -10.99
CA ASP A 582 -15.25 28.81 -11.60
C ASP A 582 -14.82 27.88 -12.75
N GLY A 583 -14.92 26.56 -12.57
CA GLY A 583 -14.60 25.58 -13.61
C GLY A 583 -15.60 25.53 -14.77
N LEU A 584 -16.89 25.76 -14.52
CA LEU A 584 -17.92 25.89 -15.56
C LEU A 584 -17.72 27.18 -16.35
N TRP A 585 -17.35 28.27 -15.66
CA TRP A 585 -17.06 29.56 -16.27
C TRP A 585 -15.83 29.48 -17.19
N GLN A 586 -14.74 28.85 -16.74
CA GLN A 586 -13.56 28.61 -17.57
C GLN A 586 -13.89 27.75 -18.80
N LYS A 587 -14.75 26.74 -18.64
CA LYS A 587 -15.20 25.91 -19.78
C LYS A 587 -16.08 26.70 -20.74
N GLU A 588 -16.96 27.57 -20.24
CA GLU A 588 -17.80 28.43 -21.07
C GLU A 588 -16.97 29.47 -21.84
N GLU A 589 -15.96 30.08 -21.21
CA GLU A 589 -14.99 30.96 -21.87
C GLU A 589 -14.24 30.23 -22.99
N ALA A 590 -13.70 29.04 -22.72
CA ALA A 590 -13.02 28.23 -23.74
C ALA A 590 -13.97 27.84 -24.89
N LEU A 591 -15.24 27.56 -24.59
CA LEU A 591 -16.24 27.19 -25.58
C LEU A 591 -16.65 28.41 -26.44
N GLN A 592 -16.73 29.60 -25.86
CA GLN A 592 -16.91 30.85 -26.60
C GLN A 592 -15.73 31.15 -27.51
N GLU A 593 -14.48 30.95 -27.08
CA GLU A 593 -13.30 31.09 -27.95
C GLU A 593 -13.35 30.13 -29.14
N LEU A 594 -13.74 28.88 -28.90
CA LEU A 594 -13.91 27.89 -29.96
C LEU A 594 -15.03 28.26 -30.93
N TYR A 595 -16.17 28.78 -30.45
CA TYR A 595 -17.24 29.30 -31.31
C TYR A 595 -16.78 30.48 -32.18
N GLN A 596 -16.00 31.40 -31.62
CA GLN A 596 -15.44 32.52 -32.39
C GLN A 596 -14.47 32.05 -33.47
N ARG A 597 -13.62 31.05 -33.17
CA ARG A 597 -12.73 30.43 -34.18
C ARG A 597 -13.53 29.70 -35.26
N ALA A 598 -14.55 28.94 -34.87
CA ALA A 598 -15.42 28.25 -35.82
C ALA A 598 -16.15 29.24 -36.76
N SER A 599 -16.65 30.36 -36.23
CA SER A 599 -17.26 31.42 -37.03
C SER A 599 -16.28 32.01 -38.04
N LYS A 600 -15.04 32.31 -37.62
CA LYS A 600 -14.00 32.81 -38.54
C LYS A 600 -13.67 31.81 -39.65
N TYR A 601 -13.54 30.53 -39.32
CA TYR A 601 -13.31 29.50 -40.33
C TYR A 601 -14.50 29.35 -41.29
N GLN A 602 -15.72 29.56 -40.82
CA GLN A 602 -16.90 29.51 -41.67
C GLN A 602 -16.96 30.68 -42.65
N GLU A 603 -16.63 31.90 -42.21
CA GLU A 603 -16.46 33.06 -43.09
C GLU A 603 -15.34 32.85 -44.13
N GLU A 604 -14.20 32.27 -43.72
CA GLU A 604 -13.12 31.93 -44.66
C GLU A 604 -13.56 30.89 -45.70
N VAL A 605 -14.34 29.89 -45.31
CA VAL A 605 -14.88 28.88 -46.24
C VAL A 605 -15.88 29.49 -47.22
N GLU A 606 -16.75 30.40 -46.78
CA GLU A 606 -17.67 31.12 -47.67
C GLU A 606 -16.92 32.00 -48.67
N HIS A 607 -15.93 32.75 -48.20
CA HIS A 607 -15.07 33.56 -49.08
C HIS A 607 -14.31 32.72 -50.11
N LEU A 608 -13.77 31.55 -49.71
CA LEU A 608 -13.12 30.63 -50.63
C LEU A 608 -14.09 30.02 -51.64
N ARG A 609 -15.34 29.75 -51.24
CA ARG A 609 -16.40 29.29 -52.17
C ARG A 609 -16.74 30.35 -53.21
N ASP A 610 -16.85 31.61 -52.80
CA ASP A 610 -17.12 32.72 -53.73
C ASP A 610 -15.98 32.89 -54.74
N ILE A 611 -14.72 32.81 -54.29
CA ILE A 611 -13.55 32.81 -55.18
C ILE A 611 -13.61 31.62 -56.15
N ALA A 612 -13.93 30.42 -55.66
CA ALA A 612 -14.04 29.23 -56.50
C ALA A 612 -15.14 29.39 -57.56
N HIS A 613 -16.30 29.94 -57.19
CA HIS A 613 -17.38 30.25 -58.13
C HIS A 613 -16.94 31.26 -59.18
N LEU A 614 -16.24 32.32 -58.79
CA LEU A 614 -15.76 33.35 -59.71
C LEU A 614 -14.73 32.79 -60.69
N ARG A 615 -13.78 31.98 -60.21
CA ARG A 615 -12.81 31.26 -61.06
C ARG A 615 -13.47 30.24 -61.99
N SER A 616 -14.52 29.57 -61.53
CA SER A 616 -15.29 28.63 -62.37
C SER A 616 -16.01 29.36 -63.52
N ALA A 617 -16.56 30.55 -63.25
CA ALA A 617 -17.20 31.40 -64.26
C ALA A 617 -16.18 31.96 -65.26
N GLU A 618 -15.01 32.39 -64.79
CA GLU A 618 -13.89 32.78 -65.66
C GLU A 618 -13.42 31.63 -66.56
N LEU A 619 -13.33 30.41 -66.03
CA LEU A 619 -12.98 29.22 -66.81
C LEU A 619 -14.03 28.91 -67.88
N GLU A 620 -15.32 29.01 -67.58
CA GLU A 620 -16.38 28.82 -68.58
C GLU A 620 -16.35 29.90 -69.67
N LEU A 621 -16.07 31.16 -69.30
CA LEU A 621 -15.85 32.24 -70.27
C LEU A 621 -14.63 31.95 -71.17
N LEU A 622 -13.52 31.49 -70.60
CA LEU A 622 -12.33 31.09 -71.35
C LEU A 622 -12.62 29.90 -72.29
N LYS A 623 -13.38 28.90 -71.84
CA LYS A 623 -13.83 27.76 -72.66
C LYS A 623 -14.72 28.18 -73.82
N SER A 624 -15.50 29.25 -73.64
CA SER A 624 -16.37 29.79 -74.69
C SER A 624 -15.62 30.62 -75.75
N SER A 625 -14.36 31.02 -75.48
CA SER A 625 -13.56 31.86 -76.36
C SER A 625 -13.15 31.12 -77.64
N LYS A 626 -13.05 31.88 -78.75
CA LYS A 626 -12.60 31.35 -80.06
C LYS A 626 -11.20 30.73 -79.97
N ALA A 627 -10.33 31.24 -79.10
CA ALA A 627 -8.99 30.71 -78.88
C ALA A 627 -9.02 29.32 -78.21
N TRP A 628 -9.93 29.10 -77.26
CA TRP A 628 -10.10 27.79 -76.63
C TRP A 628 -10.69 26.75 -77.58
N ARG A 629 -11.66 27.14 -78.42
CA ARG A 629 -12.20 26.23 -79.46
C ARG A 629 -11.12 25.81 -80.47
N VAL A 630 -10.22 26.73 -80.83
CA VAL A 630 -9.06 26.42 -81.69
C VAL A 630 -8.07 25.51 -80.97
N ALA A 631 -7.77 25.76 -79.69
CA ALA A 631 -6.90 24.90 -78.88
C ALA A 631 -7.50 23.48 -78.68
N GLU A 632 -8.80 23.35 -78.46
CA GLU A 632 -9.49 22.06 -78.32
C GLU A 632 -9.54 21.30 -79.66
N LEU A 633 -9.68 22.00 -80.79
CA LEU A 633 -9.54 21.44 -82.14
C LEU A 633 -8.12 20.91 -82.37
N LEU A 634 -7.10 21.70 -82.05
CA LEU A 634 -5.70 21.28 -82.13
C LEU A 634 -5.41 20.09 -81.20
N ARG A 635 -5.94 20.10 -79.97
CA ARG A 635 -5.84 18.99 -79.02
C ARG A 635 -6.50 17.72 -79.56
N LYS A 636 -7.71 17.82 -80.12
CA LYS A 636 -8.40 16.67 -80.75
C LYS A 636 -7.65 16.12 -81.95
N VAL A 637 -7.00 16.98 -82.75
CA VAL A 637 -6.14 16.54 -83.86
C VAL A 637 -4.88 15.84 -83.34
N PHE A 638 -4.18 16.44 -82.36
CA PHE A 638 -2.93 15.90 -81.82
C PHE A 638 -3.11 14.59 -81.04
N PHE A 639 -4.17 14.49 -80.23
CA PHE A 639 -4.49 13.28 -79.46
C PHE A 639 -5.36 12.27 -80.22
N GLY A 640 -6.09 12.69 -81.25
CA GLY A 640 -6.76 11.80 -82.20
C GLY A 640 -5.77 11.01 -83.04
N TRP A 641 -4.64 11.62 -83.40
CA TRP A 641 -3.52 10.94 -84.09
C TRP A 641 -2.80 9.92 -83.22
N ARG A 642 -2.71 10.14 -81.89
CA ARG A 642 -2.14 9.19 -80.93
C ARG A 642 -3.01 7.96 -80.67
N ARG A 643 -4.31 8.00 -80.99
CA ARG A 643 -5.26 6.90 -80.71
C ARG A 643 -5.26 5.78 -81.76
N THR A 644 -4.59 5.97 -82.90
CA THR A 644 -4.46 4.95 -83.98
C THR A 644 -3.25 4.03 -83.85
N GLN A 645 -2.48 4.08 -82.75
CA GLN A 645 -1.23 3.32 -82.64
C GLN A 645 -1.06 2.39 -81.42
N ASP A 646 -2.07 2.21 -80.55
CA ASP A 646 -1.99 1.21 -79.47
C ASP A 646 -3.27 0.38 -79.39
N GLU A 647 -3.32 -0.71 -80.16
CA GLU A 647 -4.23 -1.85 -79.93
C GLU A 647 -3.62 -2.76 -78.84
N ALA A 648 -4.12 -2.62 -77.60
CA ALA A 648 -4.09 -3.70 -76.63
C ALA A 648 -5.39 -3.66 -75.81
N ARG A 649 -6.09 -4.80 -75.80
CA ARG A 649 -7.42 -5.07 -75.23
C ARG A 649 -7.74 -4.28 -73.94
N ASN A 650 -8.78 -3.45 -73.99
CA ASN A 650 -9.50 -2.99 -72.81
C ASN A 650 -10.87 -3.67 -72.77
N LEU A 651 -11.11 -4.46 -71.72
CA LEU A 651 -12.36 -5.15 -71.42
C LEU A 651 -13.53 -4.17 -71.26
N SER A 652 -14.75 -4.64 -71.51
CA SER A 652 -15.96 -3.82 -71.33
C SER A 652 -16.31 -3.61 -69.85
N ALA A 653 -17.01 -2.52 -69.55
CA ALA A 653 -17.41 -2.16 -68.18
C ALA A 653 -18.24 -3.24 -67.44
N ILE A 654 -18.88 -4.15 -68.19
CA ILE A 654 -19.66 -5.27 -67.62
C ILE A 654 -18.73 -6.39 -67.13
N GLU A 655 -17.60 -6.63 -67.81
CA GLU A 655 -16.59 -7.62 -67.41
C GLU A 655 -15.78 -7.15 -66.19
N GLN A 656 -15.63 -5.84 -66.00
CA GLN A 656 -14.99 -5.24 -64.81
C GLN A 656 -15.87 -5.34 -63.55
N LEU A 657 -17.20 -5.34 -63.70
CA LEU A 657 -18.14 -5.40 -62.57
C LEU A 657 -18.44 -6.82 -62.07
N ALA A 658 -18.08 -7.85 -62.83
CA ALA A 658 -18.29 -9.27 -62.48
C ALA A 658 -17.15 -9.89 -61.66
N GLN A 659 -16.07 -9.15 -61.38
CA GLN A 659 -14.95 -9.65 -60.57
C GLN A 659 -15.23 -9.53 -59.06
N LYS A 660 -14.94 -10.61 -58.31
CA LYS A 660 -15.13 -10.70 -56.85
C LYS A 660 -14.34 -9.60 -56.12
N ARG A 661 -14.98 -8.99 -55.12
CA ARG A 661 -14.39 -7.91 -54.29
C ARG A 661 -13.15 -8.38 -53.53
N VAL A 662 -12.11 -7.56 -53.57
CA VAL A 662 -10.91 -7.65 -52.72
C VAL A 662 -10.85 -6.37 -51.85
N PRO A 663 -10.56 -6.47 -50.54
CA PRO A 663 -10.52 -5.35 -49.60
C PRO A 663 -9.29 -4.44 -49.80
N PRO A 664 -9.36 -3.15 -49.41
CA PRO A 664 -8.26 -2.21 -49.59
C PRO A 664 -7.10 -2.46 -48.60
N THR A 665 -5.92 -2.67 -49.16
CA THR A 665 -4.60 -2.58 -48.51
C THR A 665 -4.01 -1.16 -48.67
N GLU A 666 -3.18 -0.78 -47.70
CA GLU A 666 -2.78 0.57 -47.26
C GLU A 666 -1.70 1.32 -48.10
N CYS A 667 -1.27 2.49 -47.55
CA CYS A 667 -0.01 3.24 -47.71
C CYS A 667 0.03 4.30 -48.85
N PHE A 668 0.09 5.62 -48.58
CA PHE A 668 0.99 6.40 -47.72
C PHE A 668 2.47 6.07 -47.90
N SER A 669 3.03 6.42 -49.07
CA SER A 669 4.45 6.68 -49.23
C SER A 669 4.70 7.45 -50.52
N GLN A 670 4.62 8.79 -50.47
CA GLN A 670 5.33 9.75 -51.35
C GLN A 670 4.77 11.15 -51.08
N ILE A 671 5.30 11.84 -50.07
CA ILE A 671 5.64 13.29 -50.05
C ILE A 671 6.47 13.45 -48.77
N ASN A 672 7.72 13.00 -48.85
CA ASN A 672 8.79 13.51 -48.01
C ASN A 672 10.03 13.49 -48.91
N GLU A 673 10.31 14.63 -49.56
CA GLU A 673 11.66 15.04 -49.94
C GLU A 673 11.69 16.56 -50.22
N SER A 674 11.80 17.27 -49.11
CA SER A 674 12.56 18.50 -48.84
C SER A 674 13.44 19.11 -49.95
N ARG A 675 13.46 20.45 -50.03
CA ARG A 675 14.73 21.21 -50.11
C ARG A 675 14.66 22.66 -49.58
N LYS A 676 15.40 22.82 -48.47
CA LYS A 676 16.28 23.91 -48.03
C LYS A 676 15.73 25.19 -47.37
N ILE A 677 16.09 25.25 -46.09
CA ILE A 677 16.27 26.40 -45.20
C ILE A 677 17.44 27.29 -45.68
N SER A 678 17.30 28.61 -45.52
CA SER A 678 18.39 29.52 -45.13
C SER A 678 17.80 30.79 -44.49
N ASN A 679 18.12 30.95 -43.20
CA ASN A 679 18.16 32.12 -42.31
C ASN A 679 17.80 33.51 -42.86
N ASP A 680 16.91 34.22 -42.15
CA ASP A 680 17.26 35.48 -41.46
C ASP A 680 16.12 36.02 -40.58
N ALA A 681 16.51 36.79 -39.55
CA ALA A 681 15.72 37.61 -38.60
C ALA A 681 15.06 36.88 -37.40
N GLN A 682 15.67 36.94 -36.21
CA GLN A 682 15.65 38.01 -35.20
C GLN A 682 14.44 37.96 -34.25
N GLU A 683 14.75 37.57 -33.01
CA GLU A 683 14.20 37.95 -31.70
C GLU A 683 12.89 38.75 -31.68
N VAL A 684 11.88 38.20 -30.99
CA VAL A 684 11.27 38.86 -29.82
C VAL A 684 10.86 37.79 -28.80
N SER A 685 11.36 37.95 -27.58
CA SER A 685 11.05 37.18 -26.38
C SER A 685 9.78 37.70 -25.65
N ILE A 686 9.29 36.87 -24.70
CA ILE A 686 8.60 37.18 -23.41
C ILE A 686 7.16 36.57 -23.32
N PRO A 687 6.70 35.99 -22.18
CA PRO A 687 7.34 35.13 -21.17
C PRO A 687 6.44 33.92 -20.79
N GLY A 688 6.84 33.18 -19.75
CA GLY A 688 6.23 31.92 -19.31
C GLY A 688 4.82 31.96 -18.70
N GLY A 689 4.32 30.74 -18.55
CA GLY A 689 3.20 30.27 -17.73
C GLY A 689 3.37 28.77 -17.57
#